data_AF-A0AAU5U854-F1
#
_entry.id   AF-A0AAU5U854-F1
#
_cell.length_a   1.000
_cell.length_b   1.000
_cell.length_c   1.000
_cell.angle_alpha   90.00
_cell.angle_beta   90.00
_cell.angle_gamma   90.00
#
_symmetry.space_group_name_H-M   'P 1'
#
loop_
_entity.id
_entity.type
_entity.pdbx_description
1 polymer ?
#
loop_
_entity_poly.entity_id
_entity_poly.type
_entity_poly.pdbx_seq_one_letter_code
_entity_poly.pdbx_strand_id
1 'polypeptide(L)'
;MPDIDVVVNRMLARFDVSRSAEVNRALASATDDPHSWLVPAAGLLRAAWNGDGLGAAAAVAALMGLALDTAPHHHPERGRWALHLWLAEHTLSALYGDYRLSQEVRHRLAAQTQNRAADDPVAVAATYPDLPLPRHFEAPAPIEREAERLVARLPQDDLARATLLIRLAQAAYQRYESGNTAQLTDAWERARAALSAVTPDHIEAAAVGRMAAYAGVAWFRLHLQDRSAVETAVRAGRLAVDAVQRTRGHGAPYDRYEAATAHFVLAIALMSAATDHPDLATVDEAIAHLEAFRTDGPPDDRGMYSVNMASMLSARGFLAWSPEDVMRSDELWAALERELPAGHPLLPHIALKREGAAKVARLMRTFPFNASGLIGDLKPLFGGVLTELPPLQLDAPLTPPGYVSPGSGGQPGTEWDADSQGVPFSAMTAPVAEPVWPPGPDTLPAPGPHPAPEPVSPLYGTAPPPLADLPPDAAAVWRSMVADDGSPLDPRLLVLAEKELRARLAQPDQDDGRGWMASVLVHVMAIGSTLTNDAAQLERAVRCGDEMLADLPRASPHYIDLLCTVENYRHMYGVMCRHSATVERAVGALLWAREQLPMGSIAWLGGSITYAHALSDLSGLLRDPVRSAEAVRVTQDALRRLEALPEQAAVLGTEPFQGRLRPAFDQVHRAVLATDAYVRADNDAFDSAQAQWDPAAEQLLPPTARFENARSALLRALENRAWAQAADAAAVALDVLPLLTSRALGRDDRQDALRAAMQGRPYLMATSRQGAAGLPDQITGTSLGRTGCAVAIAAGRPEQALTLLEQGRAVLMAQDLEARTDVSDLAEARPEMAARFTALSERMLRAERGGTGEESARVREQHTVAEEWRRLLTDIRAQPGFERFLLPPTVRQLRDEATQGPIVMINVDPLRCDALVVTTDGIRHVPLDVTEGNVADRAQEFLAAVALDSDSPHEQEQAREVIFRTLEWLWDTVAEPVLDAAGLTAPLPHNTPRQAIPRLWWSASGPLAHLPLHAAGYQRKGHLAQRRSVLDRVASSYTPGIRALRHARQAAAPAGTGGSYLAVAQPTGAGGSRGASAREVASVARVLAALRVLDGTDATPARVLAELPAAAVVHFACHGVSDAENPAASRLSLAGGPLSVAEISRQRLPHAQLALLLACHTARTNRLPDEAIHLASAFQVAGFPQVIGAMWEAADLASGKLTEQFYRAVRGYGSGLDVRQASRALHVIVHGLRTRYAKSPAVWAPYMHTGC
;
A
#
# COMPACT_ATOMS: atom_id res chain seq x y z
N MET A 1 -29.19 20.59 7.94
CA MET A 1 -28.10 20.55 6.94
C MET A 1 -27.09 21.63 7.28
N PRO A 2 -25.78 21.39 7.06
CA PRO A 2 -24.79 22.47 7.06
C PRO A 2 -25.21 23.54 6.03
N ASP A 3 -24.97 24.80 6.35
CA ASP A 3 -25.16 25.90 5.40
C ASP A 3 -24.23 25.69 4.19
N ILE A 4 -24.82 25.52 3.00
CA ILE A 4 -24.10 25.26 1.75
C ILE A 4 -23.07 26.37 1.49
N ASP A 5 -23.41 27.62 1.83
CA ASP A 5 -22.51 28.76 1.68
C ASP A 5 -21.22 28.60 2.49
N VAL A 6 -21.35 28.08 3.72
CA VAL A 6 -20.21 27.84 4.62
C VAL A 6 -19.31 26.73 4.11
N VAL A 7 -19.91 25.62 3.63
CA VAL A 7 -19.15 24.47 3.12
C VAL A 7 -18.36 24.86 1.87
N VAL A 8 -19.00 25.55 0.93
CA VAL A 8 -18.35 25.99 -0.31
C VAL A 8 -17.30 27.06 -0.02
N ASN A 9 -17.56 28.04 0.86
CA ASN A 9 -16.55 29.03 1.25
C ASN A 9 -15.30 28.40 1.88
N ARG A 10 -15.50 27.43 2.77
CA ARG A 10 -14.39 26.71 3.38
C ARG A 10 -13.59 25.95 2.34
N MET A 11 -14.26 25.33 1.37
CA MET A 11 -13.58 24.63 0.29
C MET A 11 -12.78 25.60 -0.56
N LEU A 12 -13.36 26.71 -1.02
CA LEU A 12 -12.66 27.73 -1.80
C LEU A 12 -11.45 28.32 -1.05
N ALA A 13 -11.58 28.54 0.25
CA ALA A 13 -10.47 29.01 1.08
C ALA A 13 -9.30 28.01 1.14
N ARG A 14 -9.54 26.70 1.08
CA ARG A 14 -8.47 25.69 0.98
C ARG A 14 -7.64 25.80 -0.30
N PHE A 15 -8.19 26.45 -1.31
CA PHE A 15 -7.59 26.67 -2.62
C PHE A 15 -7.10 28.10 -2.82
N ASP A 16 -7.18 28.95 -1.79
CA ASP A 16 -6.82 30.38 -1.84
C ASP A 16 -7.59 31.17 -2.93
N VAL A 17 -8.82 30.76 -3.21
CA VAL A 17 -9.68 31.37 -4.23
C VAL A 17 -10.92 32.03 -3.63
N SER A 18 -11.35 33.13 -4.25
CA SER A 18 -12.59 33.82 -3.92
C SER A 18 -13.76 33.30 -4.74
N ARG A 19 -15.00 33.59 -4.31
CA ARG A 19 -16.21 33.23 -5.08
C ARG A 19 -16.24 33.95 -6.43
N SER A 20 -16.39 33.17 -7.50
CA SER A 20 -16.69 33.71 -8.83
C SER A 20 -18.18 34.03 -9.00
N ALA A 21 -18.54 34.71 -10.09
CA ALA A 21 -19.94 35.00 -10.41
C ALA A 21 -20.72 33.72 -10.71
N GLU A 22 -20.05 32.71 -11.26
CA GLU A 22 -20.55 31.39 -11.60
C GLU A 22 -20.89 30.62 -10.32
N VAL A 23 -19.99 30.59 -9.34
CA VAL A 23 -20.23 29.98 -8.03
C VAL A 23 -21.40 30.67 -7.32
N ASN A 24 -21.47 32.00 -7.32
CA ASN A 24 -22.59 32.73 -6.72
C ASN A 24 -23.93 32.37 -7.37
N ARG A 25 -23.97 32.27 -8.71
CA ARG A 25 -25.19 31.85 -9.43
C ARG A 25 -25.59 30.42 -9.12
N ALA A 26 -24.63 29.50 -9.06
CA ALA A 26 -24.87 28.10 -8.74
C ALA A 26 -25.47 27.95 -7.33
N LEU A 27 -24.90 28.63 -6.33
CA LEU A 27 -25.39 28.62 -4.95
C LEU A 27 -26.79 29.25 -4.83
N ALA A 28 -27.06 30.34 -5.54
CA ALA A 28 -28.38 30.97 -5.54
C ALA A 28 -29.48 30.07 -6.14
N SER A 29 -29.11 29.13 -7.00
CA SER A 29 -30.03 28.16 -7.62
C SER A 29 -30.16 26.84 -6.86
N ALA A 30 -29.28 26.57 -5.90
CA ALA A 30 -29.31 25.36 -5.08
C ALA A 30 -30.36 25.48 -3.98
N THR A 31 -31.29 24.53 -3.91
CA THR A 31 -32.26 24.45 -2.80
C THR A 31 -31.70 23.62 -1.65
N ASP A 32 -32.45 23.48 -0.56
CA ASP A 32 -32.09 22.56 0.54
C ASP A 32 -32.16 21.06 0.13
N ASP A 33 -32.56 20.73 -1.10
CA ASP A 33 -32.60 19.35 -1.59
C ASP A 33 -31.33 19.03 -2.42
N PRO A 34 -30.48 18.07 -1.99
CA PRO A 34 -29.29 17.63 -2.73
C PRO A 34 -29.55 17.18 -4.16
N HIS A 35 -30.75 16.69 -4.49
CA HIS A 35 -31.10 16.32 -5.86
C HIS A 35 -30.99 17.52 -6.82
N SER A 36 -31.31 18.73 -6.34
CA SER A 36 -31.28 19.94 -7.18
C SER A 36 -29.86 20.38 -7.55
N TRP A 37 -28.82 19.88 -6.88
CA TRP A 37 -27.44 20.37 -7.03
C TRP A 37 -26.69 19.83 -8.24
N LEU A 38 -27.17 18.76 -8.89
CA LEU A 38 -26.53 18.18 -10.07
C LEU A 38 -26.46 19.16 -11.25
N VAL A 39 -27.53 19.95 -11.48
CA VAL A 39 -27.57 20.92 -12.58
C VAL A 39 -26.59 22.08 -12.33
N PRO A 40 -26.59 22.75 -11.16
CA PRO A 40 -25.56 23.73 -10.80
C PRO A 40 -24.14 23.15 -10.86
N ALA A 41 -23.93 21.91 -10.38
CA ALA A 41 -22.63 21.26 -10.41
C ALA A 41 -22.12 21.03 -11.84
N ALA A 42 -22.97 20.55 -12.74
CA ALA A 42 -22.62 20.40 -14.14
C ALA A 42 -22.30 21.76 -14.80
N GLY A 43 -23.04 22.81 -14.45
CA GLY A 43 -22.75 24.18 -14.90
C GLY A 43 -21.38 24.69 -14.43
N LEU A 44 -21.02 24.41 -13.18
CA LEU A 44 -19.73 24.75 -12.60
C LEU A 44 -18.58 23.94 -13.21
N LEU A 45 -18.75 22.64 -13.48
CA LEU A 45 -17.73 21.85 -14.20
C LEU A 45 -17.47 22.43 -15.60
N ARG A 46 -18.52 22.78 -16.34
CA ARG A 46 -18.37 23.44 -17.64
C ARG A 46 -17.66 24.80 -17.53
N ALA A 47 -17.93 25.57 -16.47
CA ALA A 47 -17.22 26.84 -16.21
C ALA A 47 -15.75 26.61 -15.86
N ALA A 48 -15.46 25.57 -15.05
CA ALA A 48 -14.11 25.16 -14.68
C ALA A 48 -13.27 24.82 -15.91
N TRP A 49 -13.87 24.19 -16.93
CA TRP A 49 -13.14 23.86 -18.16
C TRP A 49 -13.02 25.03 -19.16
N ASN A 50 -13.78 26.12 -18.98
CA ASN A 50 -13.86 27.25 -19.92
C ASN A 50 -13.22 28.56 -19.40
N GLY A 51 -12.51 28.54 -18.26
CA GLY A 51 -11.73 29.69 -17.78
C GLY A 51 -12.00 30.17 -16.36
N ASP A 52 -13.00 29.64 -15.65
CA ASP A 52 -13.23 29.94 -14.21
C ASP A 52 -12.74 28.78 -13.33
N GLY A 53 -11.42 28.57 -13.40
CA GLY A 53 -10.86 27.22 -13.44
C GLY A 53 -10.84 26.41 -12.15
N LEU A 54 -10.24 26.95 -11.09
CA LEU A 54 -9.98 26.20 -9.86
C LEU A 54 -11.19 26.26 -8.90
N GLY A 55 -11.78 27.45 -8.74
CA GLY A 55 -12.85 27.70 -7.79
C GLY A 55 -14.15 26.97 -8.12
N ALA A 56 -14.53 26.91 -9.40
CA ALA A 56 -15.74 26.20 -9.81
C ALA A 56 -15.63 24.68 -9.58
N ALA A 57 -14.49 24.06 -9.90
CA ALA A 57 -14.26 22.63 -9.64
C ALA A 57 -14.22 22.33 -8.13
N ALA A 58 -13.56 23.18 -7.32
CA ALA A 58 -13.56 23.06 -5.87
C ALA A 58 -14.98 23.18 -5.28
N ALA A 59 -15.82 24.08 -5.80
CA ALA A 59 -17.22 24.22 -5.38
C ALA A 59 -18.04 22.96 -5.72
N VAL A 60 -17.82 22.33 -6.88
CA VAL A 60 -18.47 21.06 -7.24
C VAL A 60 -18.09 19.95 -6.28
N ALA A 61 -16.79 19.82 -5.95
CA ALA A 61 -16.32 18.83 -5.00
C ALA A 61 -16.98 19.00 -3.62
N ALA A 62 -17.15 20.25 -3.18
CA ALA A 62 -17.88 20.57 -1.94
C ALA A 62 -19.36 20.19 -2.01
N LEU A 63 -20.07 20.54 -3.08
CA LEU A 63 -21.50 20.24 -3.25
C LEU A 63 -21.77 18.73 -3.33
N MET A 64 -21.02 18.00 -4.15
CA MET A 64 -21.20 16.56 -4.32
C MET A 64 -20.76 15.78 -3.08
N GLY A 65 -19.69 16.21 -2.41
CA GLY A 65 -19.30 15.66 -1.11
C GLY A 65 -20.41 15.83 -0.08
N LEU A 66 -20.97 17.04 0.03
CA LEU A 66 -22.08 17.32 0.95
C LEU A 66 -23.33 16.50 0.61
N ALA A 67 -23.65 16.31 -0.67
CA ALA A 67 -24.78 15.49 -1.09
C ALA A 67 -24.61 14.03 -0.66
N LEU A 68 -23.42 13.46 -0.87
CA LEU A 68 -23.10 12.09 -0.46
C LEU A 68 -23.13 11.91 1.07
N ASP A 69 -22.71 12.94 1.81
CA ASP A 69 -22.67 12.93 3.28
C ASP A 69 -24.05 13.12 3.93
N THR A 70 -25.02 13.76 3.25
CA THR A 70 -26.31 14.12 3.85
C THR A 70 -27.50 13.33 3.32
N ALA A 71 -27.43 12.81 2.10
CA ALA A 71 -28.52 12.07 1.50
C ALA A 71 -28.61 10.61 2.03
N PRO A 72 -29.81 10.00 2.04
CA PRO A 72 -29.98 8.60 2.39
C PRO A 72 -29.12 7.64 1.55
N HIS A 73 -28.70 6.52 2.13
CA HIS A 73 -27.83 5.53 1.49
C HIS A 73 -28.43 4.90 0.21
N HIS A 74 -29.77 4.84 0.11
CA HIS A 74 -30.50 4.30 -1.03
C HIS A 74 -31.00 5.37 -2.02
N HIS A 75 -30.52 6.61 -1.91
CA HIS A 75 -30.96 7.68 -2.80
C HIS A 75 -30.57 7.37 -4.27
N PRO A 76 -31.50 7.51 -5.24
CA PRO A 76 -31.28 7.08 -6.63
C PRO A 76 -30.12 7.83 -7.31
N GLU A 77 -29.89 9.09 -6.94
CA GLU A 77 -28.85 9.93 -7.54
C GLU A 77 -27.44 9.72 -6.98
N ARG A 78 -27.22 8.85 -5.98
CA ARG A 78 -25.88 8.68 -5.36
C ARG A 78 -24.79 8.31 -6.36
N GLY A 79 -25.11 7.44 -7.33
CA GLY A 79 -24.17 7.08 -8.39
C GLY A 79 -23.75 8.30 -9.23
N ARG A 80 -24.71 9.19 -9.53
CA ARG A 80 -24.43 10.42 -10.30
C ARG A 80 -23.61 11.42 -9.49
N TRP A 81 -23.90 11.60 -8.21
CA TRP A 81 -23.08 12.43 -7.32
C TRP A 81 -21.65 11.91 -7.18
N ALA A 82 -21.47 10.59 -7.06
CA ALA A 82 -20.14 9.96 -7.02
C ALA A 82 -19.35 10.25 -8.31
N LEU A 83 -19.97 10.09 -9.48
CA LEU A 83 -19.32 10.38 -10.76
C LEU A 83 -18.98 11.87 -10.93
N HIS A 84 -19.86 12.78 -10.49
CA HIS A 84 -19.59 14.22 -10.56
C HIS A 84 -18.51 14.67 -9.56
N LEU A 85 -18.45 14.04 -8.38
CA LEU A 85 -17.36 14.24 -7.42
C LEU A 85 -16.03 13.78 -8.01
N TRP A 86 -16.01 12.60 -8.66
CA TRP A 86 -14.84 12.10 -9.38
C TRP A 86 -14.42 13.06 -10.49
N LEU A 87 -15.36 13.54 -11.33
CA LEU A 87 -15.07 14.51 -12.38
C LEU A 87 -14.48 15.81 -11.86
N ALA A 88 -14.96 16.31 -10.72
CA ALA A 88 -14.43 17.53 -10.10
C ALA A 88 -12.98 17.33 -9.61
N GLU A 89 -12.70 16.20 -8.97
CA GLU A 89 -11.34 15.84 -8.56
C GLU A 89 -10.42 15.67 -9.78
N HIS A 90 -10.88 14.93 -10.79
CA HIS A 90 -10.12 14.71 -12.01
C HIS A 90 -9.85 16.03 -12.74
N THR A 91 -10.79 16.98 -12.71
CA THR A 91 -10.59 18.33 -13.25
C THR A 91 -9.50 19.09 -12.47
N LEU A 92 -9.53 19.03 -11.14
CA LEU A 92 -8.51 19.67 -10.29
C LEU A 92 -7.12 19.09 -10.52
N SER A 93 -7.00 17.77 -10.57
CA SER A 93 -5.72 17.08 -10.75
C SER A 93 -5.21 17.20 -12.18
N ALA A 94 -6.05 16.98 -13.19
CA ALA A 94 -5.63 16.95 -14.59
C ALA A 94 -5.43 18.34 -15.22
N LEU A 95 -6.31 19.32 -14.95
CA LEU A 95 -6.15 20.68 -15.51
C LEU A 95 -5.29 21.59 -14.64
N TYR A 96 -5.40 21.49 -13.32
CA TYR A 96 -4.77 22.44 -12.41
C TYR A 96 -3.56 21.88 -11.67
N GLY A 97 -3.24 20.58 -11.84
CA GLY A 97 -2.15 19.93 -11.11
C GLY A 97 -2.37 19.94 -9.59
N ASP A 98 -3.62 20.07 -9.15
CA ASP A 98 -3.95 20.26 -7.74
C ASP A 98 -4.53 18.98 -7.13
N TYR A 99 -3.72 18.32 -6.31
CA TYR A 99 -4.04 17.04 -5.70
C TYR A 99 -4.53 17.17 -4.24
N ARG A 100 -4.82 18.39 -3.78
CA ARG A 100 -5.21 18.65 -2.37
C ARG A 100 -6.45 17.87 -1.92
N LEU A 101 -7.33 17.50 -2.86
CA LEU A 101 -8.57 16.76 -2.59
C LEU A 101 -8.52 15.29 -2.97
N SER A 102 -7.47 14.80 -3.63
CA SER A 102 -7.44 13.44 -4.20
C SER A 102 -7.70 12.38 -3.13
N GLN A 103 -7.07 12.50 -1.96
CA GLN A 103 -7.30 11.55 -0.86
C GLN A 103 -8.72 11.62 -0.31
N GLU A 104 -9.21 12.82 -0.03
CA GLU A 104 -10.54 13.05 0.53
C GLU A 104 -11.65 12.50 -0.38
N VAL A 105 -11.53 12.75 -1.69
CA VAL A 105 -12.47 12.24 -2.70
C VAL A 105 -12.39 10.72 -2.80
N ARG A 106 -11.19 10.14 -2.85
CA ARG A 106 -11.03 8.67 -2.85
C ARG A 106 -11.71 8.01 -1.66
N HIS A 107 -11.59 8.58 -0.46
CA HIS A 107 -12.30 8.04 0.71
C HIS A 107 -13.82 8.16 0.60
N ARG A 108 -14.33 9.29 0.07
CA ARG A 108 -15.78 9.47 -0.15
C ARG A 108 -16.32 8.52 -1.21
N LEU A 109 -15.55 8.21 -2.25
CA LEU A 109 -15.90 7.23 -3.27
C LEU A 109 -15.84 5.80 -2.72
N ALA A 110 -14.77 5.44 -2.01
CA ALA A 110 -14.66 4.16 -1.32
C ALA A 110 -15.85 3.92 -0.36
N ALA A 111 -16.28 4.95 0.36
CA ALA A 111 -17.47 4.90 1.20
C ALA A 111 -18.74 4.49 0.46
N GLN A 112 -18.86 4.86 -0.82
CA GLN A 112 -20.02 4.50 -1.63
C GLN A 112 -20.05 3.00 -1.97
N THR A 113 -18.96 2.27 -1.74
CA THR A 113 -18.92 0.81 -1.90
C THR A 113 -19.34 0.07 -0.63
N GLN A 114 -19.36 0.75 0.53
CA GLN A 114 -19.64 0.14 1.82
C GLN A 114 -21.03 -0.51 1.85
N ASN A 115 -21.09 -1.76 2.30
CA ASN A 115 -22.31 -2.57 2.39
C ASN A 115 -23.10 -2.69 1.06
N ARG A 116 -22.45 -2.51 -0.10
CA ARG A 116 -23.05 -2.70 -1.42
C ARG A 116 -22.39 -3.86 -2.15
N ALA A 117 -23.17 -4.57 -2.96
CA ALA A 117 -22.65 -5.64 -3.82
C ALA A 117 -21.74 -5.08 -4.93
N ALA A 118 -20.95 -5.95 -5.57
CA ALA A 118 -20.04 -5.55 -6.66
C ALA A 118 -20.77 -4.95 -7.86
N ASP A 119 -22.00 -5.40 -8.07
CA ASP A 119 -22.91 -5.04 -9.15
C ASP A 119 -23.86 -3.88 -8.79
N ASP A 120 -23.72 -3.32 -7.59
CA ASP A 120 -24.51 -2.15 -7.22
C ASP A 120 -24.09 -0.93 -8.08
N PRO A 121 -25.04 -0.23 -8.72
CA PRO A 121 -24.73 0.89 -9.61
C PRO A 121 -23.93 2.01 -8.95
N VAL A 122 -24.13 2.25 -7.65
CA VAL A 122 -23.41 3.27 -6.89
C VAL A 122 -21.97 2.81 -6.60
N ALA A 123 -21.79 1.53 -6.29
CA ALA A 123 -20.45 0.97 -6.09
C ALA A 123 -19.63 0.99 -7.38
N VAL A 124 -20.27 0.63 -8.51
CA VAL A 124 -19.68 0.72 -9.86
C VAL A 124 -19.31 2.16 -10.19
N ALA A 125 -20.23 3.10 -10.00
CA ALA A 125 -20.01 4.53 -10.23
C ALA A 125 -18.80 5.08 -9.47
N ALA A 126 -18.59 4.61 -8.24
CA ALA A 126 -17.53 5.10 -7.37
C ALA A 126 -16.16 4.44 -7.59
N THR A 127 -16.08 3.32 -8.32
CA THR A 127 -14.83 2.56 -8.45
C THR A 127 -14.35 2.45 -9.89
N TYR A 128 -15.27 2.22 -10.83
CA TYR A 128 -14.93 1.95 -12.23
C TYR A 128 -14.11 3.05 -12.92
N PRO A 129 -14.36 4.35 -12.71
CA PRO A 129 -13.55 5.42 -13.33
C PRO A 129 -12.05 5.32 -13.01
N ASP A 130 -11.69 4.88 -11.80
CA ASP A 130 -10.31 4.78 -11.32
C ASP A 130 -9.67 3.39 -11.48
N LEU A 131 -10.45 2.37 -11.87
CA LEU A 131 -9.92 1.02 -12.04
C LEU A 131 -8.84 1.00 -13.14
N PRO A 132 -7.67 0.41 -12.92
CA PRO A 132 -6.66 0.31 -13.96
C PRO A 132 -7.25 -0.35 -15.21
N LEU A 133 -6.82 0.12 -16.38
CA LEU A 133 -7.21 -0.53 -17.63
C LEU A 133 -6.76 -2.01 -17.59
N PRO A 134 -7.55 -2.92 -18.16
CA PRO A 134 -7.23 -4.34 -18.14
C PRO A 134 -5.87 -4.59 -18.78
N ARG A 135 -5.16 -5.60 -18.29
CA ARG A 135 -3.93 -6.06 -18.94
C ARG A 135 -4.29 -6.58 -20.33
N HIS A 136 -3.31 -6.52 -21.24
CA HIS A 136 -3.45 -7.19 -22.52
C HIS A 136 -3.92 -8.63 -22.31
N PHE A 137 -4.88 -9.03 -23.14
CA PHE A 137 -5.61 -10.29 -23.12
C PHE A 137 -6.65 -10.46 -22.01
N GLU A 138 -6.62 -9.73 -20.89
CA GLU A 138 -7.49 -9.94 -19.71
C GLU A 138 -9.00 -9.94 -20.04
N ALA A 139 -9.78 -10.84 -19.43
CA ALA A 139 -11.20 -11.00 -19.70
C ALA A 139 -12.04 -9.80 -19.19
N PRO A 140 -13.26 -9.58 -19.73
CA PRO A 140 -14.20 -8.62 -19.16
C PRO A 140 -14.53 -8.94 -17.70
N ALA A 141 -14.10 -8.05 -16.80
CA ALA A 141 -14.45 -8.17 -15.40
C ALA A 141 -15.98 -8.01 -15.21
N PRO A 142 -16.61 -8.66 -14.22
CA PRO A 142 -18.04 -8.51 -13.95
C PRO A 142 -18.47 -7.04 -13.80
N ILE A 143 -17.60 -6.20 -13.23
CA ILE A 143 -17.86 -4.77 -13.02
C ILE A 143 -18.04 -3.99 -14.33
N GLU A 144 -17.41 -4.42 -15.44
CA GLU A 144 -17.56 -3.75 -16.74
C GLU A 144 -18.99 -3.89 -17.27
N ARG A 145 -19.62 -5.07 -17.11
CA ARG A 145 -21.02 -5.29 -17.52
C ARG A 145 -21.97 -4.40 -16.72
N GLU A 146 -21.65 -4.17 -15.45
CA GLU A 146 -22.46 -3.31 -14.60
C GLU A 146 -22.22 -1.83 -14.90
N ALA A 147 -20.99 -1.46 -15.30
CA ALA A 147 -20.68 -0.13 -15.82
C ALA A 147 -21.44 0.17 -17.12
N GLU A 148 -21.60 -0.81 -18.03
CA GLU A 148 -22.45 -0.67 -19.21
C GLU A 148 -23.91 -0.42 -18.85
N ARG A 149 -24.46 -1.20 -17.90
CA ARG A 149 -25.84 -0.99 -17.42
C ARG A 149 -26.01 0.35 -16.72
N LEU A 150 -24.98 0.85 -16.04
CA LEU A 150 -24.98 2.17 -15.43
C LEU A 150 -25.01 3.25 -16.52
N VAL A 151 -24.16 3.16 -17.55
CA VAL A 151 -24.14 4.07 -18.70
C VAL A 151 -25.50 4.13 -19.39
N ALA A 152 -26.17 3.00 -19.57
CA ALA A 152 -27.49 2.93 -20.18
C ALA A 152 -28.58 3.66 -19.37
N ARG A 153 -28.36 3.86 -18.06
CA ARG A 153 -29.28 4.55 -17.14
C ARG A 153 -28.99 6.04 -16.99
N LEU A 154 -27.81 6.51 -17.39
CA LEU A 154 -27.45 7.93 -17.30
C LEU A 154 -28.19 8.76 -18.38
N PRO A 155 -28.60 10.01 -18.07
CA PRO A 155 -29.09 10.94 -19.09
C PRO A 155 -28.07 11.11 -20.23
N GLN A 156 -28.55 11.35 -21.45
CA GLN A 156 -27.68 11.45 -22.63
C GLN A 156 -26.72 12.64 -22.56
N ASP A 157 -27.14 13.72 -21.89
CA ASP A 157 -26.42 14.98 -21.69
C ASP A 157 -25.60 15.03 -20.38
N ASP A 158 -25.60 13.95 -19.61
CA ASP A 158 -24.84 13.86 -18.36
C ASP A 158 -23.33 13.83 -18.65
N LEU A 159 -22.59 14.71 -17.98
CA LEU A 159 -21.14 14.88 -18.19
C LEU A 159 -20.36 13.59 -17.92
N ALA A 160 -20.78 12.80 -16.93
CA ALA A 160 -20.10 11.55 -16.56
C ALA A 160 -20.28 10.42 -17.56
N ARG A 161 -21.26 10.52 -18.46
CA ARG A 161 -21.55 9.46 -19.44
C ARG A 161 -20.39 9.25 -20.41
N ALA A 162 -19.75 10.34 -20.86
CA ALA A 162 -18.59 10.27 -21.75
C ALA A 162 -17.41 9.56 -21.06
N THR A 163 -17.18 9.85 -19.78
CA THR A 163 -16.12 9.25 -18.95
C THR A 163 -16.25 7.73 -18.86
N LEU A 164 -17.43 7.20 -18.55
CA LEU A 164 -17.59 5.75 -18.45
C LEU A 164 -17.47 5.05 -19.81
N LEU A 165 -18.00 5.67 -20.87
CA LEU A 165 -17.90 5.13 -22.23
C LEU A 165 -16.45 5.08 -22.74
N ILE A 166 -15.64 6.09 -22.45
CA ILE A 166 -14.22 6.07 -22.85
C ILE A 166 -13.45 4.95 -22.15
N ARG A 167 -13.70 4.71 -20.86
CA ARG A 167 -13.09 3.58 -20.12
C ARG A 167 -13.48 2.23 -20.71
N LEU A 168 -14.77 2.02 -20.98
CA LEU A 168 -15.27 0.80 -21.61
C LEU A 168 -14.72 0.62 -23.04
N ALA A 169 -14.51 1.71 -23.79
CA ALA A 169 -13.91 1.67 -25.12
C ALA A 169 -12.41 1.31 -25.06
N GLN A 170 -11.66 1.91 -24.14
CA GLN A 170 -10.25 1.61 -23.92
C GLN A 170 -10.04 0.14 -23.51
N ALA A 171 -10.86 -0.36 -22.59
CA ALA A 171 -10.82 -1.77 -22.16
C ALA A 171 -11.06 -2.74 -23.33
N ALA A 172 -12.08 -2.49 -24.16
CA ALA A 172 -12.33 -3.31 -25.35
C ALA A 172 -11.21 -3.19 -26.39
N TYR A 173 -10.68 -1.98 -26.61
CA TYR A 173 -9.63 -1.78 -27.60
C TYR A 173 -8.32 -2.46 -27.19
N GLN A 174 -7.94 -2.42 -25.91
CA GLN A 174 -6.78 -3.15 -25.42
C GLN A 174 -6.91 -4.66 -25.66
N ARG A 175 -8.11 -5.24 -25.50
CA ARG A 175 -8.35 -6.65 -25.85
C ARG A 175 -8.25 -6.90 -27.36
N TYR A 176 -8.71 -5.96 -28.18
CA TYR A 176 -8.54 -6.03 -29.63
C TYR A 176 -7.06 -6.04 -30.04
N GLU A 177 -6.24 -5.14 -29.49
CA GLU A 177 -4.78 -5.13 -29.73
C GLU A 177 -4.10 -6.40 -29.23
N SER A 178 -4.73 -7.05 -28.27
CA SER A 178 -4.35 -8.37 -27.76
C SER A 178 -4.91 -9.51 -28.65
N GLY A 179 -5.22 -9.27 -29.92
CA GLY A 179 -5.64 -10.30 -30.87
C GLY A 179 -7.09 -10.80 -30.72
N ASN A 180 -7.88 -10.31 -29.76
CA ASN A 180 -9.31 -10.62 -29.69
C ASN A 180 -10.10 -9.72 -30.67
N THR A 181 -10.11 -10.10 -31.95
CA THR A 181 -10.69 -9.30 -33.03
C THR A 181 -12.19 -9.01 -32.85
N ALA A 182 -12.92 -9.83 -32.07
CA ALA A 182 -14.34 -9.61 -31.79
C ALA A 182 -14.61 -8.35 -30.94
N GLN A 183 -13.63 -7.89 -30.17
CA GLN A 183 -13.76 -6.71 -29.30
C GLN A 183 -13.65 -5.38 -30.06
N LEU A 184 -13.25 -5.38 -31.34
CA LEU A 184 -13.16 -4.15 -32.12
C LEU A 184 -14.53 -3.47 -32.29
N THR A 185 -15.60 -4.24 -32.47
CA THR A 185 -16.97 -3.71 -32.58
C THR A 185 -17.37 -2.96 -31.32
N ASP A 186 -17.17 -3.58 -30.16
CA ASP A 186 -17.47 -2.98 -28.86
C ASP A 186 -16.64 -1.69 -28.65
N ALA A 187 -15.34 -1.74 -28.96
CA ALA A 187 -14.46 -0.58 -28.86
C ALA A 187 -14.92 0.58 -29.75
N TRP A 188 -15.27 0.29 -31.00
CA TRP A 188 -15.73 1.29 -31.97
C TRP A 188 -17.07 1.91 -31.58
N GLU A 189 -18.06 1.09 -31.24
CA GLU A 189 -19.39 1.58 -30.87
C GLU A 189 -19.36 2.45 -29.62
N ARG A 190 -18.62 2.02 -28.59
CA ARG A 190 -18.44 2.77 -27.33
C ARG A 190 -17.68 4.07 -27.55
N ALA A 191 -16.59 4.05 -28.32
CA ALA A 191 -15.81 5.26 -28.61
C ALA A 191 -16.63 6.28 -29.43
N ARG A 192 -17.43 5.83 -30.40
CA ARG A 192 -18.34 6.70 -31.16
C ARG A 192 -19.45 7.29 -30.30
N ALA A 193 -19.99 6.49 -29.37
CA ALA A 193 -20.98 6.95 -28.41
C ALA A 193 -20.40 7.97 -27.42
N ALA A 194 -19.14 7.80 -26.98
CA ALA A 194 -18.42 8.77 -26.16
C ALA A 194 -18.20 10.08 -26.93
N LEU A 195 -17.73 9.98 -28.19
CA LEU A 195 -17.50 11.13 -29.06
C LEU A 195 -18.75 11.97 -29.30
N SER A 196 -19.92 11.34 -29.37
CA SER A 196 -21.19 12.04 -29.55
C SER A 196 -21.73 12.68 -28.26
N ALA A 197 -21.24 12.24 -27.09
CA ALA A 197 -21.64 12.76 -25.79
C ALA A 197 -20.71 13.85 -25.24
N VAL A 198 -19.50 13.98 -25.81
CA VAL A 198 -18.46 14.89 -25.31
C VAL A 198 -18.51 16.24 -26.01
N THR A 199 -18.34 17.33 -25.25
CA THR A 199 -18.10 18.67 -25.81
C THR A 199 -16.61 18.93 -25.98
N PRO A 200 -16.18 19.85 -26.87
CA PRO A 200 -14.78 20.19 -27.02
C PRO A 200 -14.09 20.54 -25.71
N ASP A 201 -14.75 21.28 -24.83
CA ASP A 201 -14.20 21.75 -23.55
C ASP A 201 -14.31 20.72 -22.42
N HIS A 202 -14.79 19.50 -22.68
CA HIS A 202 -14.84 18.48 -21.64
C HIS A 202 -13.43 18.01 -21.27
N ILE A 203 -13.18 17.71 -19.99
CA ILE A 203 -11.86 17.23 -19.53
C ILE A 203 -11.39 15.98 -20.29
N GLU A 204 -12.29 15.01 -20.49
CA GLU A 204 -12.03 13.78 -21.26
C GLU A 204 -12.00 13.96 -22.79
N ALA A 205 -12.18 15.17 -23.34
CA ALA A 205 -12.29 15.36 -24.80
C ALA A 205 -11.04 14.86 -25.56
N ALA A 206 -9.86 15.04 -24.98
CA ALA A 206 -8.61 14.54 -25.54
C ALA A 206 -8.59 13.00 -25.59
N ALA A 207 -8.90 12.33 -24.48
CA ALA A 207 -8.92 10.87 -24.39
C ALA A 207 -9.98 10.26 -25.31
N VAL A 208 -11.19 10.83 -25.33
CA VAL A 208 -12.29 10.43 -26.21
C VAL A 208 -11.90 10.56 -27.68
N GLY A 209 -11.34 11.72 -28.06
CA GLY A 209 -10.91 11.98 -29.44
C GLY A 209 -9.84 10.99 -29.90
N ARG A 210 -8.82 10.74 -29.07
CA ARG A 210 -7.76 9.77 -29.39
C ARG A 210 -8.32 8.36 -29.58
N MET A 211 -9.15 7.88 -28.65
CA MET A 211 -9.67 6.52 -28.71
C MET A 211 -10.64 6.32 -29.88
N ALA A 212 -11.53 7.30 -30.14
CA ALA A 212 -12.43 7.22 -31.29
C ALA A 212 -11.69 7.25 -32.62
N ALA A 213 -10.59 8.00 -32.72
CA ALA A 213 -9.74 7.99 -33.91
C ALA A 213 -9.01 6.65 -34.09
N TYR A 214 -8.39 6.10 -33.03
CA TYR A 214 -7.76 4.77 -33.08
C TYR A 214 -8.74 3.66 -33.46
N ALA A 215 -9.88 3.58 -32.77
CA ALA A 215 -10.91 2.57 -33.04
C ALA A 215 -11.50 2.74 -34.45
N GLY A 216 -11.71 3.98 -34.90
CA GLY A 216 -12.24 4.28 -36.24
C GLY A 216 -11.28 3.90 -37.36
N VAL A 217 -9.98 4.15 -37.19
CA VAL A 217 -8.95 3.71 -38.15
C VAL A 217 -8.87 2.19 -38.20
N ALA A 218 -8.84 1.52 -37.04
CA ALA A 218 -8.83 0.06 -36.97
C ALA A 218 -10.08 -0.56 -37.60
N TRP A 219 -11.26 0.03 -37.33
CA TRP A 219 -12.52 -0.37 -37.95
C TRP A 219 -12.49 -0.23 -39.47
N PHE A 220 -12.06 0.92 -39.98
CA PHE A 220 -11.96 1.19 -41.42
C PHE A 220 -11.05 0.19 -42.13
N ARG A 221 -9.94 -0.23 -41.50
CA ARG A 221 -9.02 -1.24 -42.09
C ARG A 221 -9.69 -2.59 -42.35
N LEU A 222 -10.59 -3.01 -41.46
CA LEU A 222 -11.35 -4.25 -41.63
C LEU A 222 -12.61 -4.05 -42.48
N HIS A 223 -13.07 -2.81 -42.62
CA HIS A 223 -14.30 -2.43 -43.31
C HIS A 223 -14.03 -1.28 -44.29
N LEU A 224 -13.19 -1.52 -45.32
CA LEU A 224 -12.75 -0.50 -46.29
C LEU A 224 -13.89 0.22 -47.04
N GLN A 225 -15.12 -0.29 -46.94
CA GLN A 225 -16.32 0.32 -47.53
C GLN A 225 -17.01 1.33 -46.58
N ASP A 226 -16.69 1.35 -45.29
CA ASP A 226 -17.29 2.24 -44.29
C ASP A 226 -16.53 3.57 -44.20
N ARG A 227 -16.79 4.43 -45.18
CA ARG A 227 -16.18 5.77 -45.28
C ARG A 227 -16.50 6.68 -44.09
N SER A 228 -17.64 6.47 -43.45
CA SER A 228 -18.05 7.26 -42.29
C SER A 228 -17.10 7.07 -41.09
N ALA A 229 -16.42 5.92 -41.02
CA ALA A 229 -15.47 5.61 -39.95
C ALA A 229 -14.20 6.46 -40.04
N VAL A 230 -13.63 6.64 -41.23
CA VAL A 230 -12.41 7.44 -41.42
C VAL A 230 -12.68 8.94 -41.24
N GLU A 231 -13.82 9.44 -41.72
CA GLU A 231 -14.26 10.82 -41.49
C GLU A 231 -14.47 11.11 -39.99
N THR A 232 -15.09 10.15 -39.28
CA THR A 232 -15.27 10.23 -37.83
C THR A 232 -13.92 10.20 -37.11
N ALA A 233 -12.97 9.40 -37.57
CA ALA A 233 -11.63 9.33 -36.99
C ALA A 233 -10.85 10.64 -37.16
N VAL A 234 -10.89 11.28 -38.34
CA VAL A 234 -10.26 12.59 -38.56
C VAL A 234 -10.89 13.65 -37.65
N ARG A 235 -12.24 13.70 -37.57
CA ARG A 235 -12.94 14.62 -36.66
C ARG A 235 -12.55 14.39 -35.20
N ALA A 236 -12.44 13.13 -34.78
CA ALA A 236 -12.03 12.77 -33.43
C ALA A 236 -10.57 13.13 -33.13
N GLY A 237 -9.67 12.94 -34.09
CA GLY A 237 -8.27 13.36 -33.99
C GLY A 237 -8.12 14.88 -33.85
N ARG A 238 -8.90 15.67 -34.61
CA ARG A 238 -8.94 17.13 -34.48
C ARG A 238 -9.44 17.58 -33.12
N LEU A 239 -10.53 16.97 -32.63
CA LEU A 239 -11.02 17.19 -31.27
C LEU A 239 -9.92 16.94 -30.23
N ALA A 240 -9.14 15.85 -30.38
CA ALA A 240 -8.07 15.52 -29.45
C ALA A 240 -6.97 16.58 -29.42
N VAL A 241 -6.52 17.03 -30.60
CA VAL A 241 -5.51 18.09 -30.73
C VAL A 241 -6.02 19.40 -30.12
N ASP A 242 -7.23 19.81 -30.47
CA ASP A 242 -7.84 21.05 -29.96
C ASP A 242 -8.00 21.01 -28.43
N ALA A 243 -8.39 19.85 -27.88
CA ALA A 243 -8.54 19.67 -26.44
C ALA A 243 -7.19 19.75 -25.72
N VAL A 244 -6.14 19.09 -26.24
CA VAL A 244 -4.80 19.16 -25.64
C VAL A 244 -4.22 20.57 -25.71
N GLN A 245 -4.42 21.29 -26.81
CA GLN A 245 -3.97 22.68 -26.92
C GLN A 245 -4.68 23.60 -25.92
N ARG A 246 -5.98 23.41 -25.71
CA ARG A 246 -6.74 24.18 -24.71
C ARG A 246 -6.29 23.88 -23.29
N THR A 247 -6.09 22.61 -22.94
CA THR A 247 -5.56 22.24 -21.61
C THR A 247 -4.15 22.79 -21.34
N ARG A 248 -3.26 22.82 -22.35
CA ARG A 248 -1.96 23.53 -22.26
C ARG A 248 -2.10 25.01 -21.89
N GLY A 249 -3.14 25.67 -22.39
CA GLY A 249 -3.44 27.06 -22.07
C GLY A 249 -3.73 27.33 -20.59
N HIS A 250 -4.15 26.30 -19.83
CA HIS A 250 -4.41 26.38 -18.39
C HIS A 250 -3.18 26.16 -17.50
N GLY A 251 -2.00 25.94 -18.10
CA GLY A 251 -0.78 25.66 -17.33
C GLY A 251 -0.74 24.26 -16.72
N ALA A 252 -1.59 23.35 -17.21
CA ALA A 252 -1.65 21.97 -16.76
C ALA A 252 -0.28 21.27 -16.92
N PRO A 253 0.20 20.52 -15.91
CA PRO A 253 1.48 19.83 -15.97
C PRO A 253 1.51 18.61 -16.91
N TYR A 254 0.45 18.37 -17.69
CA TYR A 254 0.33 17.20 -18.56
C TYR A 254 1.17 17.34 -19.85
N ASP A 255 2.38 16.82 -19.66
CA ASP A 255 3.32 16.10 -20.52
C ASP A 255 3.11 16.22 -22.04
N ARG A 256 4.20 16.59 -22.72
CA ARG A 256 4.30 16.62 -24.18
C ARG A 256 3.84 15.31 -24.85
N TYR A 257 3.89 14.19 -24.11
CA TYR A 257 3.35 12.90 -24.52
C TYR A 257 1.87 12.92 -24.96
N GLU A 258 0.98 13.62 -24.25
CA GLU A 258 -0.44 13.67 -24.60
C GLU A 258 -0.69 14.42 -25.91
N ALA A 259 0.07 15.50 -26.12
CA ALA A 259 0.04 16.28 -27.35
C ALA A 259 0.65 15.51 -28.51
N ALA A 260 1.78 14.85 -28.28
CA ALA A 260 2.41 13.97 -29.24
C ALA A 260 1.41 12.87 -29.69
N THR A 261 0.78 12.18 -28.75
CA THR A 261 -0.19 11.12 -29.06
C THR A 261 -1.40 11.66 -29.82
N ALA A 262 -1.94 12.83 -29.45
CA ALA A 262 -3.05 13.45 -30.18
C ALA A 262 -2.68 13.80 -31.63
N HIS A 263 -1.50 14.40 -31.83
CA HIS A 263 -0.97 14.72 -33.16
C HIS A 263 -0.72 13.46 -33.99
N PHE A 264 -0.12 12.44 -33.39
CA PHE A 264 0.13 11.16 -34.05
C PHE A 264 -1.17 10.55 -34.55
N VAL A 265 -2.16 10.37 -33.67
CA VAL A 265 -3.46 9.78 -34.00
C VAL A 265 -4.20 10.52 -35.10
N LEU A 266 -4.16 11.86 -35.09
CA LEU A 266 -4.74 12.66 -36.16
C LEU A 266 -4.00 12.43 -37.49
N ALA A 267 -2.66 12.40 -37.47
CA ALA A 267 -1.89 12.06 -38.65
C ALA A 267 -2.28 10.67 -39.20
N ILE A 268 -2.40 9.65 -38.35
CA ILE A 268 -2.87 8.32 -38.75
C ILE A 268 -4.23 8.39 -39.46
N ALA A 269 -5.19 9.11 -38.89
CA ALA A 269 -6.53 9.23 -39.43
C ALA A 269 -6.52 9.92 -40.81
N LEU A 270 -5.74 11.00 -40.95
CA LEU A 270 -5.54 11.72 -42.21
C LEU A 270 -4.86 10.84 -43.27
N MET A 271 -3.86 10.05 -42.89
CA MET A 271 -3.20 9.10 -43.78
C MET A 271 -4.16 8.00 -44.27
N SER A 272 -5.05 7.53 -43.38
CA SER A 272 -6.08 6.56 -43.73
C SER A 272 -7.11 7.17 -44.70
N ALA A 273 -7.46 8.45 -44.52
CA ALA A 273 -8.32 9.19 -45.45
C ALA A 273 -7.66 9.39 -46.82
N ALA A 274 -6.37 9.74 -46.85
CA ALA A 274 -5.57 9.89 -48.08
C ALA A 274 -5.43 8.59 -48.88
N THR A 275 -5.62 7.42 -48.24
CA THR A 275 -5.62 6.12 -48.93
C THR A 275 -6.88 5.93 -49.78
N ASP A 276 -8.04 6.44 -49.33
CA ASP A 276 -9.29 6.39 -50.10
C ASP A 276 -9.31 7.48 -51.19
N HIS A 277 -8.88 8.70 -50.85
CA HIS A 277 -8.84 9.85 -51.74
C HIS A 277 -7.56 10.66 -51.55
N PRO A 278 -6.49 10.38 -52.32
CA PRO A 278 -5.23 11.10 -52.18
C PRO A 278 -5.34 12.51 -52.72
N ASP A 279 -5.34 13.50 -51.83
CA ASP A 279 -5.23 14.92 -52.15
C ASP A 279 -4.05 15.56 -51.40
N LEU A 280 -3.49 16.62 -51.98
CA LEU A 280 -2.28 17.23 -51.46
C LEU A 280 -2.51 17.90 -50.09
N ALA A 281 -3.69 18.47 -49.84
CA ALA A 281 -3.97 19.18 -48.60
C ALA A 281 -4.03 18.23 -47.39
N THR A 282 -4.68 17.07 -47.55
CA THR A 282 -4.73 16.03 -46.51
C THR A 282 -3.34 15.46 -46.21
N VAL A 283 -2.51 15.27 -47.23
CA VAL A 283 -1.12 14.79 -47.06
C VAL A 283 -0.25 15.83 -46.35
N ASP A 284 -0.37 17.11 -46.72
CA ASP A 284 0.36 18.20 -46.05
C ASP A 284 -0.06 18.36 -44.59
N GLU A 285 -1.36 18.24 -44.28
CA GLU A 285 -1.87 18.26 -42.90
C GLU A 285 -1.33 17.08 -42.09
N ALA A 286 -1.28 15.87 -42.68
CA ALA A 286 -0.70 14.69 -42.02
C ALA A 286 0.80 14.87 -41.72
N ILE A 287 1.57 15.44 -42.66
CA ILE A 287 3.00 15.73 -42.47
C ILE A 287 3.19 16.73 -41.33
N ALA A 288 2.42 17.83 -41.31
CA ALA A 288 2.51 18.84 -40.26
C ALA A 288 2.25 18.24 -38.87
N HIS A 289 1.29 17.33 -38.75
CA HIS A 289 1.01 16.63 -37.48
C HIS A 289 2.08 15.58 -37.11
N LEU A 290 2.72 14.91 -38.08
CA LEU A 290 3.88 14.07 -37.79
C LEU A 290 5.07 14.90 -37.31
N GLU A 291 5.30 16.09 -37.87
CA GLU A 291 6.35 17.01 -37.40
C GLU A 291 6.05 17.55 -35.99
N ALA A 292 4.79 17.88 -35.70
CA ALA A 292 4.35 18.25 -34.36
C ALA A 292 4.52 17.08 -33.37
N PHE A 293 4.18 15.84 -33.78
CA PHE A 293 4.46 14.63 -33.01
C PHE A 293 5.95 14.46 -32.71
N ARG A 294 6.85 14.67 -33.68
CA ARG A 294 8.30 14.60 -33.44
C ARG A 294 8.81 15.68 -32.49
N THR A 295 8.19 16.86 -32.52
CA THR A 295 8.60 18.00 -31.69
C THR A 295 8.21 17.80 -30.23
N ASP A 296 7.01 17.27 -29.99
CA ASP A 296 6.47 17.05 -28.66
C ASP A 296 6.72 15.62 -28.12
N GLY A 297 7.03 14.65 -28.98
CA GLY A 297 7.16 13.24 -28.62
C GLY A 297 8.55 12.85 -28.13
N PRO A 298 8.68 11.62 -27.58
CA PRO A 298 10.00 11.02 -27.30
C PRO A 298 10.82 10.83 -28.60
N PRO A 299 12.14 10.55 -28.50
CA PRO A 299 12.95 10.15 -29.65
C PRO A 299 12.28 9.03 -30.43
N ASP A 300 12.48 8.99 -31.76
CA ASP A 300 11.81 8.04 -32.67
C ASP A 300 12.39 6.61 -32.59
N ASP A 301 12.51 6.07 -31.37
CA ASP A 301 13.19 4.80 -31.07
C ASP A 301 12.49 3.56 -31.65
N ARG A 302 11.31 3.72 -32.27
CA ARG A 302 10.50 2.65 -32.86
C ARG A 302 10.10 2.91 -34.32
N GLY A 303 10.63 3.96 -34.94
CA GLY A 303 10.30 4.36 -36.30
C GLY A 303 8.84 4.81 -36.50
N MET A 304 8.11 5.18 -35.43
CA MET A 304 6.73 5.67 -35.53
C MET A 304 6.67 6.97 -36.33
N TYR A 305 7.61 7.88 -36.14
CA TYR A 305 7.70 9.06 -36.98
C TYR A 305 8.27 8.70 -38.35
N SER A 306 9.43 8.04 -38.41
CA SER A 306 10.19 7.85 -39.65
C SER A 306 9.45 7.02 -40.69
N VAL A 307 8.75 5.95 -40.29
CA VAL A 307 7.95 5.09 -41.20
C VAL A 307 6.78 5.87 -41.79
N ASN A 308 6.00 6.53 -40.92
CA ASN A 308 4.81 7.27 -41.35
C ASN A 308 5.20 8.51 -42.18
N MET A 309 6.27 9.21 -41.79
CA MET A 309 6.81 10.36 -42.50
C MET A 309 7.35 9.97 -43.88
N ALA A 310 8.12 8.88 -43.97
CA ALA A 310 8.63 8.39 -45.25
C ALA A 310 7.49 8.04 -46.21
N SER A 311 6.42 7.40 -45.73
CA SER A 311 5.22 7.16 -46.53
C SER A 311 4.54 8.45 -47.01
N MET A 312 4.39 9.46 -46.15
CA MET A 312 3.75 10.72 -46.53
C MET A 312 4.59 11.56 -47.48
N LEU A 313 5.92 11.60 -47.33
CA LEU A 313 6.81 12.27 -48.28
C LEU A 313 6.78 11.60 -49.65
N SER A 314 6.68 10.27 -49.70
CA SER A 314 6.46 9.53 -50.95
C SER A 314 5.14 9.93 -51.63
N ALA A 315 4.05 10.03 -50.86
CA ALA A 315 2.74 10.46 -51.37
C ALA A 315 2.75 11.94 -51.83
N ARG A 316 3.34 12.85 -51.04
CA ARG A 316 3.49 14.27 -51.39
C ARG A 316 4.37 14.45 -52.62
N GLY A 317 5.48 13.73 -52.69
CA GLY A 317 6.38 13.70 -53.84
C GLY A 317 5.62 13.38 -55.13
N PHE A 318 4.76 12.36 -55.12
CA PHE A 318 3.93 12.02 -56.27
C PHE A 318 2.88 13.09 -56.62
N LEU A 319 2.12 13.58 -55.63
CA LEU A 319 1.01 14.53 -55.85
C LEU A 319 1.49 15.93 -56.25
N ALA A 320 2.51 16.44 -55.58
CA ALA A 320 3.13 17.74 -55.83
C ALA A 320 4.21 17.70 -56.93
N TRP A 321 4.55 16.51 -57.44
CA TRP A 321 5.64 16.28 -58.39
C TRP A 321 7.00 16.78 -57.87
N SER A 322 7.32 16.49 -56.61
CA SER A 322 8.52 16.95 -55.88
C SER A 322 9.61 15.87 -55.81
N PRO A 323 10.73 16.00 -56.55
CA PRO A 323 11.83 15.05 -56.48
C PRO A 323 12.55 15.04 -55.12
N GLU A 324 12.57 16.18 -54.43
CA GLU A 324 13.19 16.34 -53.12
C GLU A 324 12.50 15.48 -52.06
N ASP A 325 11.17 15.45 -52.06
CA ASP A 325 10.39 14.63 -51.13
C ASP A 325 10.56 13.13 -51.38
N VAL A 326 10.65 12.70 -52.64
CA VAL A 326 10.90 11.30 -52.99
C VAL A 326 12.29 10.86 -52.55
N MET A 327 13.29 11.74 -52.69
CA MET A 327 14.65 11.48 -52.23
C MET A 327 14.71 11.39 -50.70
N ARG A 328 14.08 12.34 -50.00
CA ARG A 328 14.01 12.35 -48.53
C ARG A 328 13.26 11.12 -47.98
N SER A 329 12.22 10.67 -48.69
CA SER A 329 11.51 9.43 -48.37
C SER A 329 12.43 8.20 -48.46
N ASP A 330 13.23 8.06 -49.52
CA ASP A 330 14.17 6.93 -49.67
C ASP A 330 15.28 6.95 -48.62
N GLU A 331 15.79 8.13 -48.24
CA GLU A 331 16.76 8.28 -47.15
C GLU A 331 16.22 7.74 -45.82
N LEU A 332 14.98 8.07 -45.47
CA LEU A 332 14.33 7.59 -44.24
C LEU A 332 14.10 6.07 -44.28
N TRP A 333 13.65 5.53 -45.42
CA TRP A 333 13.52 4.07 -45.57
C TRP A 333 14.85 3.34 -45.46
N ALA A 334 15.93 3.90 -46.04
CA ALA A 334 17.27 3.32 -45.97
C ALA A 334 17.90 3.44 -44.57
N ALA A 335 17.52 4.45 -43.78
CA ALA A 335 17.88 4.51 -42.36
C ALA A 335 17.18 3.39 -41.57
N LEU A 336 15.86 3.25 -41.72
CA LEU A 336 15.07 2.22 -41.05
C LEU A 336 15.53 0.79 -41.39
N GLU A 337 15.86 0.52 -42.65
CA GLU A 337 16.38 -0.78 -43.08
C GLU A 337 17.74 -1.14 -42.45
N ARG A 338 18.57 -0.13 -42.14
CA ARG A 338 19.87 -0.33 -41.47
C ARG A 338 19.74 -0.52 -39.96
N GLU A 339 18.74 0.12 -39.36
CA GLU A 339 18.52 0.12 -37.91
C GLU A 339 17.75 -1.12 -37.45
N LEU A 340 16.88 -1.70 -38.28
CA LEU A 340 16.10 -2.88 -37.93
C LEU A 340 16.95 -4.18 -37.98
N PRO A 341 16.78 -5.11 -37.01
CA PRO A 341 17.52 -6.37 -36.99
C PRO A 341 17.13 -7.31 -38.14
N ALA A 342 18.07 -8.16 -38.53
CA ALA A 342 17.86 -9.14 -39.60
C ALA A 342 16.66 -10.07 -39.30
N GLY A 343 15.71 -10.15 -40.24
CA GLY A 343 14.48 -10.95 -40.09
C GLY A 343 13.29 -10.19 -39.49
N HIS A 344 13.40 -8.88 -39.26
CA HIS A 344 12.28 -8.07 -38.75
C HIS A 344 11.07 -8.11 -39.72
N PRO A 345 9.81 -8.28 -39.22
CA PRO A 345 8.61 -8.43 -40.05
C PRO A 345 8.36 -7.28 -41.03
N LEU A 346 8.94 -6.10 -40.76
CA LEU A 346 8.79 -4.91 -41.60
C LEU A 346 9.75 -4.84 -42.79
N LEU A 347 10.87 -5.55 -42.76
CA LEU A 347 11.87 -5.44 -43.83
C LEU A 347 11.28 -5.75 -45.22
N PRO A 348 10.42 -6.79 -45.41
CA PRO A 348 9.75 -7.01 -46.69
C PRO A 348 8.85 -5.86 -47.13
N HIS A 349 8.19 -5.21 -46.16
CA HIS A 349 7.29 -4.10 -46.43
C HIS A 349 8.04 -2.81 -46.76
N ILE A 350 9.13 -2.51 -46.04
CA ILE A 350 10.03 -1.38 -46.32
C ILE A 350 10.64 -1.54 -47.72
N ALA A 351 11.09 -2.74 -48.07
CA ALA A 351 11.62 -3.01 -49.41
C ALA A 351 10.58 -2.73 -50.52
N LEU A 352 9.32 -3.14 -50.31
CA LEU A 352 8.22 -2.85 -51.24
C LEU A 352 7.97 -1.33 -51.36
N LYS A 353 8.01 -0.58 -50.26
CA LYS A 353 7.83 0.89 -50.27
C LYS A 353 8.96 1.62 -50.99
N ARG A 354 10.20 1.18 -50.79
CA ARG A 354 11.37 1.72 -51.52
C ARG A 354 11.28 1.45 -53.02
N GLU A 355 10.79 0.27 -53.41
CA GLU A 355 10.55 -0.04 -54.82
C GLU A 355 9.50 0.90 -55.43
N GLY A 356 8.40 1.16 -54.70
CA GLY A 356 7.38 2.13 -55.07
C GLY A 356 7.95 3.55 -55.25
N ALA A 357 8.73 4.04 -54.29
CA ALA A 357 9.41 5.34 -54.38
C ALA A 357 10.37 5.42 -55.58
N ALA A 358 11.13 4.36 -55.85
CA ALA A 358 12.03 4.27 -56.99
C ALA A 358 11.30 4.28 -58.34
N LYS A 359 10.10 3.66 -58.42
CA LYS A 359 9.22 3.73 -59.60
C LYS A 359 8.78 5.18 -59.85
N VAL A 360 8.36 5.89 -58.81
CA VAL A 360 7.98 7.32 -58.90
C VAL A 360 9.17 8.19 -59.33
N ALA A 361 10.35 8.00 -58.75
CA ALA A 361 11.57 8.72 -59.13
C ALA A 361 11.99 8.45 -60.60
N ARG A 362 11.74 7.24 -61.12
CA ARG A 362 11.99 6.90 -62.54
C ARG A 362 10.96 7.57 -63.45
N LEU A 363 9.71 7.64 -63.02
CA LEU A 363 8.63 8.31 -63.75
C LEU A 363 8.91 9.81 -63.90
N MET A 364 9.32 10.48 -62.81
CA MET A 364 9.66 11.92 -62.82
C MET A 364 10.86 12.25 -63.71
N ARG A 365 11.84 11.34 -63.83
CA ARG A 365 12.96 11.48 -64.78
C ARG A 365 12.53 11.33 -66.24
N THR A 366 11.45 10.59 -66.47
CA THR A 366 10.91 10.33 -67.82
C THR A 366 9.97 11.44 -68.28
N PHE A 367 9.25 12.06 -67.35
CA PHE A 367 8.31 13.16 -67.60
C PHE A 367 8.74 14.42 -66.83
N PRO A 368 9.43 15.38 -67.48
CA PRO A 368 9.97 16.58 -66.82
C PRO A 368 8.93 17.68 -66.54
N PHE A 369 7.64 17.36 -66.63
CA PHE A 369 6.51 18.25 -66.33
C PHE A 369 5.56 17.54 -65.38
N ASN A 370 4.78 18.30 -64.60
CA ASN A 370 3.84 17.73 -63.65
C ASN A 370 2.76 16.92 -64.40
N ALA A 371 2.88 15.59 -64.35
CA ALA A 371 1.96 14.66 -64.97
C ALA A 371 1.01 14.00 -63.95
N SER A 372 1.02 14.42 -62.67
CA SER A 372 0.27 13.76 -61.59
C SER A 372 -1.24 13.71 -61.88
N GLY A 373 -1.82 14.80 -62.39
CA GLY A 373 -3.22 14.86 -62.82
C GLY A 373 -3.55 13.94 -64.01
N LEU A 374 -2.62 13.81 -64.97
CA LEU A 374 -2.78 12.95 -66.15
C LEU A 374 -2.69 11.44 -65.81
N ILE A 375 -1.92 11.11 -64.78
CA ILE A 375 -1.76 9.74 -64.24
C ILE A 375 -2.98 9.34 -63.39
N GLY A 376 -3.60 10.30 -62.69
CA GLY A 376 -4.85 10.10 -61.95
C GLY A 376 -6.01 9.61 -62.84
N ASP A 377 -6.12 10.16 -64.05
CA ASP A 377 -7.11 9.76 -65.06
C ASP A 377 -6.81 8.40 -65.72
N LEU A 378 -5.56 7.91 -65.63
CA LEU A 378 -5.08 6.63 -66.18
C LEU A 378 -4.97 5.52 -65.10
N LYS A 379 -5.72 5.66 -63.99
CA LYS A 379 -5.73 4.77 -62.80
C LYS A 379 -5.64 3.25 -63.07
N PRO A 380 -6.26 2.66 -64.13
CA PRO A 380 -6.16 1.22 -64.40
C PRO A 380 -4.78 0.74 -64.87
N LEU A 381 -3.97 1.61 -65.48
CA LEU A 381 -2.65 1.26 -66.05
C LEU A 381 -1.50 1.39 -65.03
N PHE A 382 -1.69 2.20 -63.98
CA PHE A 382 -0.69 2.49 -62.94
C PHE A 382 -1.13 2.04 -61.53
N GLY A 383 -2.22 1.26 -61.42
CA GLY A 383 -2.93 0.94 -60.18
C GLY A 383 -2.15 0.25 -59.06
N GLY A 384 -0.90 -0.17 -59.30
CA GLY A 384 0.02 -0.68 -58.27
C GLY A 384 0.83 0.40 -57.57
N VAL A 385 1.20 1.49 -58.27
CA VAL A 385 2.13 2.50 -57.70
C VAL A 385 1.44 3.31 -56.59
N LEU A 386 0.19 3.72 -56.79
CA LEU A 386 -0.58 4.48 -55.79
C LEU A 386 -1.03 3.64 -54.59
N THR A 387 -1.10 2.30 -54.71
CA THR A 387 -1.38 1.38 -53.60
C THR A 387 -0.11 0.95 -52.86
N GLU A 388 1.04 1.01 -53.53
CA GLU A 388 2.38 0.85 -52.95
C GLU A 388 2.83 2.08 -52.13
N LEU A 389 2.19 3.25 -52.24
CA LEU A 389 2.55 4.49 -51.53
C LEU A 389 1.88 4.74 -50.14
N PRO A 390 0.61 4.39 -49.85
CA PRO A 390 -0.03 4.63 -48.54
C PRO A 390 0.59 3.79 -47.41
N PRO A 391 0.42 4.17 -46.13
CA PRO A 391 1.36 3.80 -45.07
C PRO A 391 1.37 2.34 -44.64
N LEU A 392 2.52 1.90 -44.12
CA LEU A 392 2.54 0.90 -43.06
C LEU A 392 2.17 1.57 -41.75
N GLN A 393 1.38 0.91 -40.92
CA GLN A 393 1.31 1.33 -39.55
C GLN A 393 1.49 0.21 -38.56
N LEU A 394 2.51 0.43 -37.74
CA LEU A 394 2.90 -0.31 -36.56
C LEU A 394 2.10 0.24 -35.39
N ASP A 395 1.57 -0.67 -34.57
CA ASP A 395 0.73 -0.37 -33.42
C ASP A 395 1.34 0.72 -32.52
N ALA A 396 0.54 1.70 -32.11
CA ALA A 396 0.89 2.55 -30.99
C ALA A 396 0.63 1.76 -29.71
N PRO A 397 1.60 1.56 -28.80
CA PRO A 397 1.22 1.09 -27.48
C PRO A 397 0.51 2.24 -26.74
N LEU A 398 -0.75 2.01 -26.35
CA LEU A 398 -1.51 2.86 -25.41
C LEU A 398 -0.94 2.76 -23.99
N THR A 399 0.34 3.08 -23.79
CA THR A 399 0.94 3.01 -22.45
C THR A 399 1.54 4.34 -21.99
N PRO A 400 1.29 4.73 -20.72
CA PRO A 400 1.95 5.89 -20.12
C PRO A 400 3.46 5.64 -19.94
N PRO A 401 4.26 6.69 -19.65
CA PRO A 401 5.69 6.55 -19.38
C PRO A 401 5.92 5.51 -18.28
N GLY A 402 6.62 4.42 -18.61
CA GLY A 402 6.89 3.30 -17.70
C GLY A 402 6.49 1.91 -18.22
N TYR A 403 5.78 1.82 -19.35
CA TYR A 403 5.50 0.53 -19.99
C TYR A 403 6.14 0.45 -21.38
N VAL A 404 7.20 -0.36 -21.48
CA VAL A 404 7.81 -0.76 -22.74
C VAL A 404 7.03 -1.97 -23.26
N SER A 405 6.25 -1.81 -24.34
CA SER A 405 5.91 -2.98 -25.17
C SER A 405 7.19 -3.46 -25.86
N PRO A 406 7.68 -4.69 -25.67
CA PRO A 406 8.99 -5.10 -26.17
C PRO A 406 8.91 -5.33 -27.68
N GLY A 407 9.36 -4.34 -28.46
CA GLY A 407 9.62 -4.45 -29.90
C GLY A 407 11.07 -4.06 -30.17
N SER A 408 11.86 -5.06 -30.59
CA SER A 408 13.24 -5.11 -31.13
C SER A 408 14.20 -3.90 -31.00
N GLY A 409 15.38 -4.18 -30.40
CA GLY A 409 16.58 -3.37 -30.07
C GLY A 409 17.11 -2.32 -31.07
N GLY A 410 18.08 -1.44 -30.75
CA GLY A 410 19.01 -1.32 -29.62
C GLY A 410 19.70 0.07 -29.58
N GLN A 411 20.42 0.38 -28.48
CA GLN A 411 21.11 1.66 -28.12
C GLN A 411 22.39 1.98 -28.94
N PRO A 412 23.13 3.14 -28.78
CA PRO A 412 23.03 4.27 -27.82
C PRO A 412 23.25 5.71 -28.40
N GLY A 413 22.86 6.76 -27.65
CA GLY A 413 23.29 8.16 -27.90
C GLY A 413 22.86 9.15 -26.80
N THR A 414 23.83 9.86 -26.24
CA THR A 414 23.83 10.65 -24.99
C THR A 414 23.34 12.10 -25.08
N GLU A 415 23.11 12.70 -23.90
CA GLU A 415 23.08 14.15 -23.55
C GLU A 415 21.77 14.94 -23.72
N TRP A 416 21.06 15.19 -22.60
CA TRP A 416 20.36 16.45 -22.36
C TRP A 416 20.54 16.89 -20.90
N ASP A 417 21.01 18.13 -20.74
CA ASP A 417 21.48 18.75 -19.50
C ASP A 417 20.42 18.92 -18.41
N ALA A 418 20.93 18.90 -17.18
CA ALA A 418 20.27 19.15 -15.92
C ALA A 418 19.93 20.64 -15.73
N ASP A 419 18.66 20.94 -15.43
CA ASP A 419 18.26 21.95 -14.43
C ASP A 419 16.72 22.13 -14.44
N SER A 420 16.02 21.38 -13.58
CA SER A 420 14.75 21.83 -12.98
C SER A 420 14.42 20.97 -11.76
N GLN A 421 14.41 21.63 -10.59
CA GLN A 421 14.00 21.05 -9.32
C GLN A 421 12.47 20.98 -9.26
N GLY A 422 11.93 19.76 -9.08
CA GLY A 422 10.51 19.49 -8.85
C GLY A 422 10.28 17.97 -8.84
N VAL A 423 9.99 17.43 -7.66
CA VAL A 423 10.01 16.00 -7.29
C VAL A 423 9.34 15.06 -8.32
N PRO A 424 10.04 14.07 -8.90
CA PRO A 424 9.45 13.09 -9.81
C PRO A 424 8.99 11.80 -9.10
N PHE A 425 7.91 11.23 -9.61
CA PHE A 425 7.48 9.84 -9.38
C PHE A 425 8.46 8.89 -10.10
N SER A 426 9.71 8.83 -9.63
CA SER A 426 10.72 7.87 -10.06
C SER A 426 11.64 7.57 -8.89
N ALA A 427 11.17 6.68 -8.02
CA ALA A 427 12.02 5.98 -7.08
C ALA A 427 12.13 4.51 -7.48
N MET A 428 12.37 4.25 -8.77
CA MET A 428 13.07 3.05 -9.22
C MET A 428 13.97 3.46 -10.38
N THR A 429 15.28 3.38 -10.11
CA THR A 429 16.40 3.42 -11.06
C THR A 429 16.58 4.73 -11.86
N ALA A 430 17.59 5.52 -11.48
CA ALA A 430 18.47 6.14 -12.49
C ALA A 430 18.84 5.06 -13.53
N PRO A 431 19.08 5.37 -14.81
CA PRO A 431 19.64 4.38 -15.73
C PRO A 431 20.95 3.88 -15.12
N VAL A 432 20.91 2.71 -14.50
CA VAL A 432 22.10 1.99 -14.06
C VAL A 432 22.83 1.72 -15.37
N ALA A 433 24.06 2.21 -15.51
CA ALA A 433 24.89 1.90 -16.66
C ALA A 433 24.79 0.39 -16.92
N GLU A 434 24.50 -0.02 -18.16
CA GLU A 434 24.33 -1.44 -18.49
C GLU A 434 25.52 -2.23 -17.90
N PRO A 435 25.29 -3.16 -16.95
CA PRO A 435 26.38 -3.94 -16.42
C PRO A 435 26.90 -4.79 -17.57
N VAL A 436 28.13 -4.51 -18.00
CA VAL A 436 28.86 -5.43 -18.86
C VAL A 436 29.24 -6.62 -17.98
N TRP A 437 28.42 -7.66 -18.05
CA TRP A 437 28.73 -8.92 -17.40
C TRP A 437 29.98 -9.52 -18.05
N PRO A 438 30.93 -10.06 -17.27
CA PRO A 438 32.00 -10.84 -17.86
C PRO A 438 31.40 -11.91 -18.77
N PRO A 439 32.03 -12.22 -19.93
CA PRO A 439 31.56 -13.29 -20.79
C PRO A 439 31.36 -14.51 -19.90
N GLY A 440 30.15 -15.10 -19.95
CA GLY A 440 29.92 -16.41 -19.33
C GLY A 440 30.97 -17.38 -19.85
N PRO A 441 31.25 -18.49 -19.14
CA PRO A 441 32.35 -19.39 -19.45
C PRO A 441 32.50 -19.58 -20.98
N ASP A 442 33.58 -19.03 -21.55
CA ASP A 442 33.77 -18.95 -23.01
C ASP A 442 33.43 -20.29 -23.65
N THR A 443 32.43 -20.27 -24.53
CA THR A 443 31.86 -21.43 -25.23
C THR A 443 31.64 -22.65 -24.31
N LEU A 444 30.43 -22.79 -23.77
CA LEU A 444 30.00 -24.07 -23.18
C LEU A 444 30.35 -25.18 -24.19
N PRO A 445 31.25 -26.13 -23.85
CA PRO A 445 31.63 -27.18 -24.79
C PRO A 445 30.37 -27.94 -25.20
N ALA A 446 30.26 -28.29 -26.49
CA ALA A 446 29.21 -29.18 -26.96
C ALA A 446 29.15 -30.40 -26.03
N PRO A 447 27.95 -30.89 -25.66
CA PRO A 447 27.81 -32.01 -24.73
C PRO A 447 28.63 -33.18 -25.27
N GLY A 448 29.80 -33.39 -24.68
CA GLY A 448 30.61 -34.54 -24.99
C GLY A 448 29.85 -35.77 -24.54
N PRO A 449 29.97 -36.92 -25.23
CA PRO A 449 29.37 -38.15 -24.77
C PRO A 449 29.97 -38.50 -23.40
N HIS A 450 29.26 -38.18 -22.33
CA HIS A 450 29.59 -38.68 -21.01
C HIS A 450 29.41 -40.21 -21.05
N PRO A 451 30.36 -40.98 -20.49
CA PRO A 451 30.14 -42.41 -20.29
C PRO A 451 28.84 -42.59 -19.49
N ALA A 452 28.06 -43.61 -19.85
CA ALA A 452 26.77 -43.91 -19.22
C ALA A 452 26.87 -43.76 -17.70
N PRO A 453 25.94 -43.03 -17.06
CA PRO A 453 26.04 -42.80 -15.63
C PRO A 453 26.00 -44.16 -14.92
N GLU A 454 27.03 -44.47 -14.15
CA GLU A 454 26.87 -45.42 -13.05
C GLU A 454 25.63 -45.01 -12.24
N PRO A 455 24.90 -45.94 -11.59
CA PRO A 455 23.75 -45.58 -10.76
C PRO A 455 24.23 -44.71 -9.59
N VAL A 456 24.30 -43.41 -9.83
CA VAL A 456 24.59 -42.40 -8.83
C VAL A 456 23.41 -42.44 -7.87
N SER A 457 23.74 -42.56 -6.58
CA SER A 457 22.75 -42.63 -5.51
C SER A 457 21.68 -41.53 -5.70
N PRO A 458 20.37 -41.82 -5.50
CA PRO A 458 19.34 -40.78 -5.43
C PRO A 458 19.64 -39.73 -4.34
N LEU A 459 20.65 -40.02 -3.50
CA LEU A 459 21.22 -39.15 -2.48
C LEU A 459 22.36 -38.23 -2.97
N TYR A 460 22.67 -38.15 -4.27
CA TYR A 460 23.66 -37.18 -4.78
C TYR A 460 23.23 -35.74 -4.46
N GLY A 461 24.05 -35.01 -3.70
CA GLY A 461 23.70 -33.69 -3.16
C GLY A 461 22.88 -33.70 -1.86
N THR A 462 22.72 -34.85 -1.16
CA THR A 462 21.88 -34.92 0.07
C THR A 462 22.52 -34.49 1.37
N ALA A 463 23.84 -34.45 1.46
CA ALA A 463 24.49 -33.84 2.60
C ALA A 463 24.89 -32.43 2.17
N PRO A 464 24.10 -31.37 2.48
CA PRO A 464 24.74 -30.08 2.64
C PRO A 464 25.91 -30.30 3.61
N PRO A 465 27.12 -29.78 3.34
CA PRO A 465 28.17 -29.82 4.35
C PRO A 465 27.56 -29.29 5.66
N PRO A 466 27.84 -29.95 6.79
CA PRO A 466 27.07 -29.73 8.00
C PRO A 466 27.03 -28.23 8.32
N LEU A 467 25.87 -27.74 8.77
CA LEU A 467 25.69 -26.37 9.27
C LEU A 467 26.80 -25.93 10.27
N ALA A 468 27.50 -26.89 10.87
CA ALA A 468 28.68 -26.71 11.71
C ALA A 468 29.90 -26.11 10.98
N ASP A 469 29.98 -26.23 9.66
CA ASP A 469 31.08 -25.73 8.83
C ASP A 469 30.87 -24.27 8.40
N LEU A 470 29.64 -23.75 8.54
CA LEU A 470 29.38 -22.33 8.35
C LEU A 470 29.88 -21.52 9.56
N PRO A 471 30.44 -20.34 9.31
CA PRO A 471 30.67 -19.39 10.38
C PRO A 471 29.36 -19.06 11.14
N PRO A 472 29.39 -18.86 12.48
CA PRO A 472 28.20 -18.71 13.31
C PRO A 472 27.13 -17.75 12.82
N ASP A 473 27.51 -16.55 12.33
CA ASP A 473 26.54 -15.55 11.88
C ASP A 473 25.90 -16.01 10.55
N ALA A 474 26.68 -16.61 9.67
CA ALA A 474 26.21 -17.20 8.42
C ALA A 474 25.30 -18.42 8.65
N ALA A 475 25.63 -19.28 9.62
CA ALA A 475 24.80 -20.41 10.00
C ALA A 475 23.45 -19.95 10.56
N ALA A 476 23.43 -18.88 11.36
CA ALA A 476 22.21 -18.29 11.89
C ALA A 476 21.32 -17.72 10.77
N VAL A 477 21.90 -16.94 9.85
CA VAL A 477 21.20 -16.42 8.67
C VAL A 477 20.65 -17.56 7.81
N TRP A 478 21.46 -18.58 7.53
CA TRP A 478 21.04 -19.73 6.74
C TRP A 478 19.88 -20.51 7.38
N ARG A 479 19.88 -20.65 8.71
CA ARG A 479 18.74 -21.23 9.45
C ARG A 479 17.48 -20.41 9.27
N SER A 480 17.54 -19.07 9.42
CA SER A 480 16.37 -18.20 9.19
C SER A 480 15.83 -18.28 7.75
N MET A 481 16.67 -18.66 6.79
CA MET A 481 16.28 -18.78 5.37
C MET A 481 15.73 -20.17 4.99
N VAL A 482 16.27 -21.24 5.56
CA VAL A 482 16.05 -22.62 5.08
C VAL A 482 15.41 -23.51 6.13
N ALA A 483 15.59 -23.23 7.42
CA ALA A 483 14.98 -23.98 8.50
C ALA A 483 13.65 -23.31 8.91
N ASP A 484 12.59 -24.10 8.95
CA ASP A 484 11.24 -23.74 9.43
C ASP A 484 11.22 -23.48 10.96
N ASP A 485 12.30 -22.96 11.52
CA ASP A 485 12.36 -22.66 12.93
C ASP A 485 11.68 -21.32 13.26
N GLY A 486 11.26 -20.56 12.25
CA GLY A 486 10.49 -19.32 12.38
C GLY A 486 11.31 -18.12 12.86
N SER A 487 12.64 -18.20 12.82
CA SER A 487 13.51 -17.05 13.13
C SER A 487 13.50 -16.08 11.94
N PRO A 488 13.11 -14.80 12.10
CA PRO A 488 13.23 -13.89 10.98
C PRO A 488 14.67 -13.52 10.70
N LEU A 489 14.82 -12.91 9.54
CA LEU A 489 16.05 -12.37 9.07
C LEU A 489 16.29 -10.98 9.67
N ASP A 490 17.40 -10.81 10.39
CA ASP A 490 17.87 -9.49 10.82
C ASP A 490 18.85 -8.93 9.77
N PRO A 491 18.56 -7.75 9.18
CA PRO A 491 19.47 -7.10 8.23
C PRO A 491 20.88 -6.87 8.81
N ARG A 492 21.00 -6.66 10.12
CA ARG A 492 22.28 -6.43 10.80
C ARG A 492 23.10 -7.72 10.86
N LEU A 493 22.46 -8.89 10.99
CA LEU A 493 23.16 -10.18 10.88
C LEU A 493 23.64 -10.48 9.46
N LEU A 494 22.92 -10.04 8.42
CA LEU A 494 23.38 -10.21 7.03
C LEU A 494 24.75 -9.58 6.81
N VAL A 495 24.95 -8.37 7.33
CA VAL A 495 26.23 -7.64 7.23
C VAL A 495 27.36 -8.39 7.96
N LEU A 496 27.07 -8.95 9.13
CA LEU A 496 28.05 -9.72 9.89
C LEU A 496 28.38 -11.06 9.20
N ALA A 497 27.36 -11.77 8.72
CA ALA A 497 27.49 -13.01 7.97
C ALA A 497 28.30 -12.82 6.69
N GLU A 498 28.02 -11.75 5.92
CA GLU A 498 28.79 -11.41 4.71
C GLU A 498 30.27 -11.21 5.04
N LYS A 499 30.57 -10.41 6.06
CA LYS A 499 31.94 -10.15 6.52
C LYS A 499 32.65 -11.43 6.94
N GLU A 500 31.96 -12.31 7.66
CA GLU A 500 32.50 -13.56 8.17
C GLU A 500 32.80 -14.57 7.04
N LEU A 501 31.86 -14.72 6.11
CA LEU A 501 32.00 -15.56 4.92
C LEU A 501 33.14 -15.09 4.01
N ARG A 502 33.24 -13.78 3.75
CA ARG A 502 34.35 -13.22 2.96
C ARG A 502 35.70 -13.47 3.64
N ALA A 503 35.78 -13.29 4.95
CA ALA A 503 37.01 -13.54 5.70
C ALA A 503 37.43 -15.02 5.65
N ARG A 504 36.48 -15.96 5.73
CA ARG A 504 36.75 -17.39 5.61
C ARG A 504 37.16 -17.78 4.19
N LEU A 505 36.49 -17.24 3.17
CA LEU A 505 36.79 -17.50 1.76
C LEU A 505 38.13 -16.90 1.28
N ALA A 506 38.68 -15.92 2.01
CA ALA A 506 40.02 -15.37 1.77
C ALA A 506 41.17 -16.22 2.31
N GLN A 507 40.89 -17.24 3.13
CA GLN A 507 41.93 -18.12 3.68
C GLN A 507 42.35 -19.17 2.63
N PRO A 508 43.65 -19.43 2.42
CA PRO A 508 44.17 -20.27 1.34
C PRO A 508 44.00 -21.80 1.53
N ASP A 509 43.00 -22.26 2.28
CA ASP A 509 42.79 -23.69 2.54
C ASP A 509 42.22 -24.48 1.33
N GLN A 510 42.67 -25.73 1.20
CA GLN A 510 42.26 -26.72 0.19
C GLN A 510 40.99 -27.49 0.60
N ASP A 511 39.89 -26.79 0.90
CA ASP A 511 38.67 -27.42 1.40
C ASP A 511 37.65 -27.75 0.28
N ASP A 512 37.10 -28.96 0.30
CA ASP A 512 36.06 -29.44 -0.63
C ASP A 512 34.77 -28.58 -0.56
N GLY A 513 34.54 -27.81 0.52
CA GLY A 513 33.33 -27.01 0.75
C GLY A 513 33.33 -25.57 0.22
N ARG A 514 34.38 -25.10 -0.48
CA ARG A 514 34.53 -23.67 -0.87
C ARG A 514 33.42 -23.16 -1.78
N GLY A 515 32.99 -23.95 -2.77
CA GLY A 515 31.91 -23.55 -3.69
C GLY A 515 30.54 -23.46 -3.02
N TRP A 516 30.27 -24.32 -2.03
CA TRP A 516 29.06 -24.21 -1.22
C TRP A 516 29.06 -22.94 -0.37
N MET A 517 30.17 -22.62 0.32
CA MET A 517 30.26 -21.41 1.14
C MET A 517 30.20 -20.12 0.30
N ALA A 518 30.74 -20.16 -0.93
CA ALA A 518 30.53 -19.11 -1.93
C ALA A 518 29.05 -18.96 -2.32
N SER A 519 28.33 -20.07 -2.53
CA SER A 519 26.88 -20.03 -2.80
C SER A 519 26.11 -19.42 -1.62
N VAL A 520 26.46 -19.77 -0.39
CA VAL A 520 25.87 -19.17 0.82
C VAL A 520 26.11 -17.66 0.86
N LEU A 521 27.33 -17.19 0.56
CA LEU A 521 27.63 -15.76 0.48
C LEU A 521 26.75 -15.05 -0.55
N VAL A 522 26.61 -15.61 -1.76
CA VAL A 522 25.78 -15.02 -2.81
C VAL A 522 24.32 -14.92 -2.36
N HIS A 523 23.77 -15.96 -1.70
CA HIS A 523 22.43 -15.89 -1.13
C HIS A 523 22.31 -14.80 -0.05
N VAL A 524 23.24 -14.74 0.91
CA VAL A 524 23.26 -13.73 1.99
C VAL A 524 23.24 -12.30 1.41
N MET A 525 24.09 -12.04 0.41
CA MET A 525 24.15 -10.75 -0.27
C MET A 525 22.88 -10.44 -1.05
N ALA A 526 22.36 -11.41 -1.82
CA ALA A 526 21.18 -11.24 -2.64
C ALA A 526 19.93 -10.98 -1.78
N ILE A 527 19.83 -11.58 -0.60
CA ILE A 527 18.67 -11.37 0.27
C ILE A 527 18.60 -9.97 0.85
N GLY A 528 19.73 -9.28 1.02
CA GLY A 528 19.72 -7.85 1.35
C GLY A 528 18.83 -7.04 0.40
N SER A 529 18.84 -7.38 -0.90
CA SER A 529 18.05 -6.69 -1.92
C SER A 529 16.54 -6.85 -1.72
N THR A 530 16.13 -7.94 -1.09
CA THR A 530 14.72 -8.26 -0.80
C THR A 530 14.14 -7.33 0.27
N LEU A 531 14.99 -6.92 1.22
CA LEU A 531 14.62 -6.02 2.30
C LEU A 531 14.60 -4.56 1.82
N THR A 532 15.49 -4.20 0.89
CA THR A 532 15.71 -2.82 0.44
C THR A 532 15.05 -2.50 -0.91
N ASN A 533 14.63 -3.51 -1.67
CA ASN A 533 14.20 -3.41 -3.07
C ASN A 533 15.24 -2.73 -3.99
N ASP A 534 16.53 -2.93 -3.69
CA ASP A 534 17.64 -2.31 -4.42
C ASP A 534 18.26 -3.29 -5.43
N ALA A 535 18.02 -3.06 -6.73
CA ALA A 535 18.58 -3.88 -7.81
C ALA A 535 20.12 -3.87 -7.80
N ALA A 536 20.76 -2.81 -7.30
CA ALA A 536 22.22 -2.74 -7.18
C ALA A 536 22.78 -3.72 -6.15
N GLN A 537 21.96 -4.21 -5.20
CA GLN A 537 22.37 -5.28 -4.28
C GLN A 537 22.39 -6.64 -4.98
N LEU A 538 21.40 -6.95 -5.83
CA LEU A 538 21.44 -8.16 -6.65
C LEU A 538 22.61 -8.14 -7.62
N GLU A 539 22.88 -6.99 -8.25
CA GLU A 539 24.01 -6.83 -9.15
C GLU A 539 25.33 -7.14 -8.43
N ARG A 540 25.54 -6.60 -7.22
CA ARG A 540 26.71 -6.89 -6.38
C ARG A 540 26.82 -8.35 -5.99
N ALA A 541 25.70 -9.02 -5.66
CA ALA A 541 25.69 -10.44 -5.35
C ALA A 541 26.08 -11.30 -6.57
N VAL A 542 25.55 -10.98 -7.75
CA VAL A 542 25.87 -11.66 -9.01
C VAL A 542 27.34 -11.48 -9.38
N ARG A 543 27.87 -10.24 -9.30
CA ARG A 543 29.30 -9.96 -9.55
C ARG A 543 30.21 -10.74 -8.60
N CYS A 544 29.88 -10.77 -7.31
CA CYS A 544 30.62 -11.55 -6.32
C CYS A 544 30.61 -13.05 -6.67
N GLY A 545 29.47 -13.56 -7.15
CA GLY A 545 29.35 -14.94 -7.61
C GLY A 545 30.18 -15.24 -8.86
N ASP A 546 30.20 -14.33 -9.84
CA ASP A 546 31.03 -14.44 -11.05
C ASP A 546 32.53 -14.50 -10.71
N GLU A 547 33.00 -13.64 -9.79
CA GLU A 547 34.38 -13.66 -9.28
C GLU A 547 34.71 -15.03 -8.65
N MET A 548 33.80 -15.59 -7.86
CA MET A 548 33.98 -16.90 -7.22
C MET A 548 33.94 -18.07 -8.19
N LEU A 549 33.10 -17.99 -9.23
CA LEU A 549 33.06 -19.00 -10.30
C LEU A 549 34.37 -19.03 -11.09
N ALA A 550 35.03 -17.88 -11.28
CA ALA A 550 36.32 -17.80 -11.97
C ALA A 550 37.45 -18.53 -11.21
N ASP A 551 37.35 -18.57 -9.87
CA ASP A 551 38.33 -19.21 -8.99
C ASP A 551 38.09 -20.72 -8.76
N LEU A 552 36.95 -21.27 -9.22
CA LEU A 552 36.57 -22.68 -9.00
C LEU A 552 36.84 -23.56 -10.24
N PRO A 553 37.39 -24.78 -10.07
CA PRO A 553 37.51 -25.73 -11.17
C PRO A 553 36.13 -26.14 -11.71
N ARG A 554 35.92 -26.05 -13.03
CA ARG A 554 34.65 -26.41 -13.71
C ARG A 554 34.23 -27.88 -13.50
N ALA A 555 35.17 -28.76 -13.17
CA ALA A 555 34.90 -30.17 -12.89
C ALA A 555 34.38 -30.42 -11.46
N SER A 556 34.36 -29.39 -10.60
CA SER A 556 33.87 -29.51 -9.22
C SER A 556 32.34 -29.63 -9.20
N PRO A 557 31.75 -30.58 -8.45
CA PRO A 557 30.30 -30.63 -8.20
C PRO A 557 29.75 -29.30 -7.66
N HIS A 558 30.54 -28.59 -6.86
CA HIS A 558 30.16 -27.31 -6.24
C HIS A 558 30.19 -26.12 -7.22
N TYR A 559 30.78 -26.29 -8.41
CA TYR A 559 30.69 -25.30 -9.49
C TYR A 559 29.26 -25.19 -10.01
N ILE A 560 28.58 -26.33 -10.19
CA ILE A 560 27.20 -26.38 -10.70
C ILE A 560 26.22 -25.76 -9.67
N ASP A 561 26.41 -26.05 -8.38
CA ASP A 561 25.59 -25.47 -7.30
C ASP A 561 25.72 -23.95 -7.22
N LEU A 562 26.95 -23.42 -7.29
CA LEU A 562 27.19 -21.98 -7.33
C LEU A 562 26.65 -21.36 -8.62
N LEU A 563 26.83 -22.00 -9.77
CA LEU A 563 26.31 -21.52 -11.04
C LEU A 563 24.78 -21.40 -11.00
N CYS A 564 24.06 -22.42 -10.53
CA CYS A 564 22.62 -22.37 -10.34
C CYS A 564 22.20 -21.20 -9.44
N THR A 565 22.95 -20.95 -8.36
CA THR A 565 22.71 -19.84 -7.43
C THR A 565 22.88 -18.48 -8.11
N VAL A 566 24.02 -18.26 -8.77
CA VAL A 566 24.35 -17.00 -9.45
C VAL A 566 23.36 -16.71 -10.56
N GLU A 567 23.04 -17.70 -11.38
CA GLU A 567 22.14 -17.53 -12.52
C GLU A 567 20.68 -17.39 -12.08
N ASN A 568 20.27 -17.96 -10.94
CA ASN A 568 18.98 -17.66 -10.33
C ASN A 568 18.86 -16.15 -10.01
N TYR A 569 19.85 -15.57 -9.34
CA TYR A 569 19.81 -14.14 -8.99
C TYR A 569 20.07 -13.22 -10.19
N ARG A 570 20.81 -13.67 -11.20
CA ARG A 570 20.97 -12.94 -12.46
C ARG A 570 19.67 -12.90 -13.25
N HIS A 571 18.96 -14.03 -13.34
CA HIS A 571 17.61 -14.08 -13.89
C HIS A 571 16.73 -13.04 -13.19
N MET A 572 16.72 -13.05 -11.86
CA MET A 572 15.92 -12.10 -11.07
C MET A 572 16.29 -10.64 -11.33
N TYR A 573 17.58 -10.32 -11.35
CA TYR A 573 18.07 -8.99 -11.73
C TYR A 573 17.57 -8.59 -13.11
N GLY A 574 17.68 -9.51 -14.09
CA GLY A 574 17.17 -9.32 -15.44
C GLY A 574 15.67 -9.05 -15.49
N VAL A 575 14.86 -9.76 -14.70
CA VAL A 575 13.41 -9.50 -14.61
C VAL A 575 13.12 -8.15 -13.96
N MET A 576 13.78 -7.81 -12.84
CA MET A 576 13.60 -6.53 -12.14
C MET A 576 13.95 -5.34 -13.03
N CYS A 577 15.03 -5.46 -13.81
CA CYS A 577 15.47 -4.44 -14.75
C CYS A 577 14.81 -4.56 -16.14
N ARG A 578 13.88 -5.52 -16.33
CA ARG A 578 13.24 -5.85 -17.63
C ARG A 578 14.23 -6.06 -18.79
N HIS A 579 15.37 -6.66 -18.50
CA HIS A 579 16.44 -6.89 -19.46
C HIS A 579 16.48 -8.36 -19.92
N SER A 580 15.80 -8.63 -21.04
CA SER A 580 15.60 -9.98 -21.58
C SER A 580 16.88 -10.74 -21.91
N ALA A 581 17.92 -10.06 -22.44
CA ALA A 581 19.19 -10.71 -22.79
C ALA A 581 19.90 -11.29 -21.56
N THR A 582 19.83 -10.60 -20.41
CA THR A 582 20.38 -11.13 -19.15
C THR A 582 19.59 -12.33 -18.65
N VAL A 583 18.27 -12.33 -18.80
CA VAL A 583 17.44 -13.50 -18.48
C VAL A 583 17.74 -14.67 -19.43
N GLU A 584 17.90 -14.41 -20.72
CA GLU A 584 18.23 -15.42 -21.73
C GLU A 584 19.59 -16.09 -21.48
N ARG A 585 20.60 -15.33 -21.06
CA ARG A 585 21.88 -15.88 -20.58
C ARG A 585 21.68 -16.83 -19.41
N ALA A 586 20.92 -16.40 -18.40
CA ALA A 586 20.66 -17.22 -17.22
C ALA A 586 19.91 -18.51 -17.57
N VAL A 587 18.90 -18.44 -18.45
CA VAL A 587 18.16 -19.62 -18.95
C VAL A 587 19.11 -20.61 -19.64
N GLY A 588 20.02 -20.13 -20.49
CA GLY A 588 21.00 -20.99 -21.16
C GLY A 588 21.96 -21.69 -20.18
N ALA A 589 22.45 -20.96 -19.18
CA ALA A 589 23.35 -21.51 -18.16
C ALA A 589 22.63 -22.52 -17.23
N LEU A 590 21.39 -22.24 -16.83
CA LEU A 590 20.56 -23.14 -16.01
C LEU A 590 20.20 -24.43 -16.76
N LEU A 591 19.93 -24.35 -18.07
CA LEU A 591 19.70 -25.54 -18.90
C LEU A 591 20.93 -26.44 -18.91
N TRP A 592 22.11 -25.86 -19.16
CA TRP A 592 23.36 -26.60 -19.15
C TRP A 592 23.60 -27.26 -17.79
N ALA A 593 23.44 -26.51 -16.69
CA ALA A 593 23.60 -27.03 -15.33
C ALA A 593 22.70 -28.24 -15.07
N ARG A 594 21.43 -28.16 -15.49
CA ARG A 594 20.45 -29.25 -15.37
C ARG A 594 20.85 -30.51 -16.15
N GLU A 595 21.45 -30.37 -17.33
CA GLU A 595 21.90 -31.50 -18.15
C GLU A 595 23.10 -32.25 -17.55
N GLN A 596 23.90 -31.57 -16.72
CA GLN A 596 25.03 -32.17 -16.01
C GLN A 596 24.63 -32.91 -14.73
N LEU A 597 23.42 -32.68 -14.21
CA LEU A 597 22.94 -33.25 -12.95
C LEU A 597 22.29 -34.64 -13.16
N PRO A 598 22.49 -35.61 -12.24
CA PRO A 598 21.85 -36.91 -12.33
C PRO A 598 20.32 -36.77 -12.31
N MET A 599 19.66 -37.27 -13.36
CA MET A 599 18.22 -37.16 -13.53
C MET A 599 17.45 -37.78 -12.34
N GLY A 600 16.55 -37.00 -11.73
CA GLY A 600 15.76 -37.43 -10.57
C GLY A 600 16.46 -37.28 -9.20
N SER A 601 17.71 -36.78 -9.17
CA SER A 601 18.34 -36.33 -7.92
C SER A 601 17.69 -35.04 -7.39
N ILE A 602 17.90 -34.71 -6.11
CA ILE A 602 17.38 -33.48 -5.49
C ILE A 602 17.95 -32.23 -6.16
N ALA A 603 19.25 -32.21 -6.45
CA ALA A 603 19.89 -31.12 -7.17
C ALA A 603 19.27 -30.93 -8.56
N TRP A 604 18.96 -32.02 -9.27
CA TRP A 604 18.28 -31.97 -10.57
C TRP A 604 16.85 -31.43 -10.46
N LEU A 605 16.10 -31.80 -9.42
CA LEU A 605 14.75 -31.29 -9.16
C LEU A 605 14.78 -29.77 -8.90
N GLY A 606 15.70 -29.32 -8.03
CA GLY A 606 15.91 -27.89 -7.76
C GLY A 606 16.29 -27.12 -9.03
N GLY A 607 17.29 -27.58 -9.76
CA GLY A 607 17.73 -26.96 -11.02
C GLY A 607 16.63 -26.94 -12.10
N SER A 608 15.80 -27.98 -12.18
CA SER A 608 14.68 -28.04 -13.13
C SER A 608 13.59 -27.01 -12.82
N ILE A 609 13.28 -26.79 -11.54
CA ILE A 609 12.33 -25.75 -11.11
C ILE A 609 12.88 -24.35 -11.38
N THR A 610 14.14 -24.08 -11.02
CA THR A 610 14.77 -22.79 -11.28
C THR A 610 14.84 -22.48 -12.78
N TYR A 611 15.21 -23.47 -13.60
CA TYR A 611 15.21 -23.34 -15.06
C TYR A 611 13.81 -23.06 -15.61
N ALA A 612 12.80 -23.83 -15.20
CA ALA A 612 11.44 -23.64 -15.69
C ALA A 612 10.86 -22.27 -15.29
N HIS A 613 11.19 -21.79 -14.08
CA HIS A 613 10.81 -20.46 -13.64
C HIS A 613 11.47 -19.37 -14.50
N ALA A 614 12.79 -19.43 -14.70
CA ALA A 614 13.51 -18.48 -15.55
C ALA A 614 13.02 -18.51 -17.01
N LEU A 615 12.75 -19.69 -17.54
CA LEU A 615 12.20 -19.87 -18.89
C LEU A 615 10.77 -19.30 -18.99
N SER A 616 9.96 -19.48 -17.94
CA SER A 616 8.63 -18.92 -17.86
C SER A 616 8.66 -17.38 -17.82
N ASP A 617 9.50 -16.79 -16.98
CA ASP A 617 9.66 -15.33 -16.92
C ASP A 617 10.19 -14.74 -18.24
N LEU A 618 11.18 -15.40 -18.87
CA LEU A 618 11.65 -15.06 -20.21
C LEU A 618 10.52 -15.15 -21.24
N SER A 619 9.73 -16.23 -21.20
CA SER A 619 8.58 -16.42 -22.08
C SER A 619 7.53 -15.33 -21.88
N GLY A 620 7.32 -14.85 -20.65
CA GLY A 620 6.45 -13.74 -20.34
C GLY A 620 6.99 -12.38 -20.81
N LEU A 621 8.31 -12.17 -20.75
CA LEU A 621 8.98 -10.97 -21.27
C LEU A 621 8.95 -10.90 -22.80
N LEU A 622 9.17 -12.04 -23.46
CA LEU A 622 9.23 -12.15 -24.92
C LEU A 622 7.89 -12.52 -25.58
N ARG A 623 6.87 -12.87 -24.78
CA ARG A 623 5.58 -13.46 -25.22
C ARG A 623 5.76 -14.68 -26.12
N ASP A 624 6.59 -15.64 -25.70
CA ASP A 624 6.93 -16.83 -26.46
C ASP A 624 6.13 -18.07 -25.99
N PRO A 625 5.07 -18.50 -26.72
CA PRO A 625 4.23 -19.62 -26.31
C PRO A 625 4.93 -20.98 -26.37
N VAL A 626 6.01 -21.11 -27.15
CA VAL A 626 6.78 -22.35 -27.22
C VAL A 626 7.61 -22.52 -25.96
N ARG A 627 8.28 -21.44 -25.53
CA ARG A 627 9.05 -21.43 -24.28
C ARG A 627 8.15 -21.56 -23.05
N SER A 628 6.97 -20.95 -23.04
CA SER A 628 6.02 -21.09 -21.93
C SER A 628 5.50 -22.53 -21.79
N ALA A 629 5.13 -23.17 -22.90
CA ALA A 629 4.70 -24.57 -22.92
C ALA A 629 5.83 -25.52 -22.47
N GLU A 630 7.07 -25.23 -22.84
CA GLU A 630 8.24 -25.98 -22.35
C GLU A 630 8.43 -25.83 -20.84
N ALA A 631 8.27 -24.63 -20.29
CA ALA A 631 8.32 -24.40 -18.84
C ALA A 631 7.24 -25.20 -18.09
N VAL A 632 6.01 -25.25 -18.64
CA VAL A 632 4.92 -26.08 -18.09
C VAL A 632 5.31 -27.56 -18.10
N ARG A 633 5.85 -28.06 -19.23
CA ARG A 633 6.28 -29.46 -19.35
C ARG A 633 7.36 -29.82 -18.34
N VAL A 634 8.35 -28.94 -18.15
CA VAL A 634 9.46 -29.17 -17.22
C VAL A 634 8.97 -29.18 -15.76
N THR A 635 8.13 -28.22 -15.37
CA THR A 635 7.57 -28.20 -13.99
C THR A 635 6.71 -29.44 -13.70
N GLN A 636 5.89 -29.88 -14.65
CA GLN A 636 5.11 -31.12 -14.51
C GLN A 636 5.99 -32.37 -14.39
N ASP A 637 7.09 -32.44 -15.16
CA ASP A 637 8.01 -33.57 -15.07
C ASP A 637 8.76 -33.60 -13.73
N ALA A 638 9.17 -32.44 -13.23
CA ALA A 638 9.78 -32.31 -11.91
C ALA A 638 8.81 -32.76 -10.79
N LEU A 639 7.54 -32.33 -10.84
CA LEU A 639 6.51 -32.74 -9.88
C LEU A 639 6.26 -34.27 -9.89
N ARG A 640 6.10 -34.89 -11.07
CA ARG A 640 5.93 -36.36 -11.17
C ARG A 640 7.12 -37.13 -10.59
N ARG A 641 8.34 -36.62 -10.77
CA ARG A 641 9.56 -37.26 -10.25
C ARG A 641 9.73 -37.04 -8.75
N LEU A 642 9.30 -35.90 -8.21
CA LEU A 642 9.21 -35.66 -6.78
C LEU A 642 8.29 -36.70 -6.11
N GLU A 643 7.13 -37.00 -6.71
CA GLU A 643 6.18 -38.02 -6.24
C GLU A 643 6.75 -39.44 -6.29
N ALA A 644 7.66 -39.71 -7.22
CA ALA A 644 8.27 -41.03 -7.42
C ALA A 644 9.47 -41.31 -6.50
N LEU A 645 9.91 -40.34 -5.67
CA LEU A 645 11.01 -40.57 -4.73
C LEU A 645 10.61 -41.61 -3.64
N PRO A 646 11.56 -42.35 -3.05
CA PRO A 646 11.24 -43.24 -1.93
C PRO A 646 10.94 -42.44 -0.64
N GLU A 647 9.89 -42.79 0.11
CA GLU A 647 9.53 -42.16 1.42
C GLU A 647 10.68 -42.20 2.46
N GLN A 648 11.64 -43.11 2.28
CA GLN A 648 12.77 -43.33 3.20
C GLN A 648 13.94 -42.35 3.06
N ALA A 649 13.84 -41.32 2.19
CA ALA A 649 14.83 -40.24 2.11
C ALA A 649 14.75 -39.30 3.34
N ALA A 650 14.94 -39.84 4.54
CA ALA A 650 14.94 -39.12 5.80
C ALA A 650 16.25 -38.35 5.98
N VAL A 651 16.38 -37.23 5.29
CA VAL A 651 17.40 -36.22 5.62
C VAL A 651 16.74 -35.21 6.56
N LEU A 652 17.08 -35.31 7.85
CA LEU A 652 16.77 -34.37 8.93
C LEU A 652 15.27 -34.16 9.26
N GLY A 653 14.72 -35.04 10.11
CA GLY A 653 13.49 -34.78 10.88
C GLY A 653 12.30 -35.69 10.58
N THR A 654 11.30 -35.64 11.46
CA THR A 654 10.18 -36.59 11.63
C THR A 654 9.09 -36.59 10.53
N GLU A 655 9.25 -35.81 9.45
CA GLU A 655 8.28 -35.65 8.35
C GLU A 655 8.85 -36.18 7.03
N PRO A 656 8.04 -36.82 6.15
CA PRO A 656 8.51 -37.29 4.84
C PRO A 656 9.04 -36.13 3.99
N PHE A 657 10.28 -36.26 3.51
CA PHE A 657 10.99 -35.24 2.72
C PHE A 657 10.20 -34.69 1.51
N GLN A 658 9.36 -35.53 0.90
CA GLN A 658 8.46 -35.14 -0.19
C GLN A 658 7.38 -34.14 0.23
N GLY A 659 6.78 -34.34 1.40
CA GLY A 659 5.73 -33.46 1.95
C GLY A 659 6.25 -32.04 2.19
N ARG A 660 7.54 -31.89 2.48
CA ARG A 660 8.20 -30.59 2.69
C ARG A 660 8.53 -29.81 1.41
N LEU A 661 8.68 -30.47 0.26
CA LEU A 661 9.08 -29.79 -0.98
C LEU A 661 7.92 -29.57 -1.96
N ARG A 662 6.90 -30.43 -1.89
CA ARG A 662 5.76 -30.39 -2.81
C ARG A 662 5.10 -29.00 -2.87
N PRO A 663 4.81 -28.32 -1.76
CA PRO A 663 4.16 -27.01 -1.81
C PRO A 663 4.96 -25.92 -2.54
N ALA A 664 6.28 -25.88 -2.34
CA ALA A 664 7.15 -24.94 -3.05
C ALA A 664 7.16 -25.19 -4.57
N PHE A 665 7.14 -26.47 -4.98
CA PHE A 665 7.07 -26.84 -6.39
C PHE A 665 5.70 -26.52 -7.00
N ASP A 666 4.61 -26.76 -6.27
CA ASP A 666 3.25 -26.41 -6.72
C ASP A 666 3.09 -24.90 -6.91
N GLN A 667 3.71 -24.08 -6.06
CA GLN A 667 3.69 -22.63 -6.21
C GLN A 667 4.37 -22.18 -7.51
N VAL A 668 5.59 -22.69 -7.79
CA VAL A 668 6.28 -22.37 -9.05
C VAL A 668 5.48 -22.90 -10.24
N HIS A 669 4.93 -24.10 -10.14
CA HIS A 669 4.08 -24.66 -11.19
C HIS A 669 2.86 -23.78 -11.50
N ARG A 670 2.15 -23.29 -10.47
CA ARG A 670 1.03 -22.34 -10.65
C ARG A 670 1.48 -21.05 -11.32
N ALA A 671 2.63 -20.50 -10.94
CA ALA A 671 3.17 -19.29 -11.57
C ALA A 671 3.53 -19.50 -13.05
N VAL A 672 4.08 -20.67 -13.37
CA VAL A 672 4.38 -21.08 -14.74
C VAL A 672 3.09 -21.28 -15.54
N LEU A 673 2.06 -21.91 -14.98
CA LEU A 673 0.74 -22.05 -15.61
C LEU A 673 0.06 -20.70 -15.85
N ALA A 674 0.12 -19.79 -14.88
CA ALA A 674 -0.40 -18.44 -15.04
C ALA A 674 0.37 -17.70 -16.15
N THR A 675 1.70 -17.78 -16.18
CA THR A 675 2.47 -17.13 -17.25
C THR A 675 2.19 -17.74 -18.62
N ASP A 676 2.05 -19.06 -18.71
CA ASP A 676 1.68 -19.75 -19.94
C ASP A 676 0.27 -19.34 -20.42
N ALA A 677 -0.70 -19.29 -19.52
CA ALA A 677 -2.04 -18.80 -19.81
C ALA A 677 -2.02 -17.33 -20.27
N TYR A 678 -1.22 -16.49 -19.62
CA TYR A 678 -1.00 -15.10 -20.03
C TYR A 678 -0.40 -15.00 -21.44
N VAL A 679 0.64 -15.77 -21.74
CA VAL A 679 1.30 -15.79 -23.06
C VAL A 679 0.35 -16.34 -24.14
N ARG A 680 -0.51 -17.29 -23.79
CA ARG A 680 -1.53 -17.88 -24.69
C ARG A 680 -2.83 -17.08 -24.80
N ALA A 681 -2.96 -15.95 -24.08
CA ALA A 681 -4.19 -15.17 -24.02
C ALA A 681 -5.41 -15.93 -23.47
N ASP A 682 -5.18 -16.91 -22.61
CA ASP A 682 -6.19 -17.82 -22.04
C ASP A 682 -6.58 -17.35 -20.63
N ASN A 683 -7.52 -16.39 -20.57
CA ASN A 683 -7.88 -15.75 -19.29
C ASN A 683 -8.51 -16.72 -18.29
N ASP A 684 -9.34 -17.65 -18.76
CA ASP A 684 -10.00 -18.61 -17.89
C ASP A 684 -8.94 -19.50 -17.21
N ALA A 685 -7.90 -19.91 -17.94
CA ALA A 685 -6.75 -20.61 -17.38
C ALA A 685 -5.88 -19.71 -16.48
N PHE A 686 -5.70 -18.45 -16.85
CA PHE A 686 -4.94 -17.47 -16.06
C PHE A 686 -5.57 -17.24 -14.70
N ASP A 687 -6.87 -16.94 -14.69
CA ASP A 687 -7.68 -16.72 -13.49
C ASP A 687 -7.74 -17.98 -12.64
N SER A 688 -7.91 -19.15 -13.26
CA SER A 688 -7.88 -20.44 -12.55
C SER A 688 -6.54 -20.71 -11.87
N ALA A 689 -5.42 -20.41 -12.55
CA ALA A 689 -4.08 -20.55 -11.99
C ALA A 689 -3.80 -19.54 -10.85
N GLN A 690 -4.40 -18.34 -10.93
CA GLN A 690 -4.25 -17.28 -9.92
C GLN A 690 -5.18 -17.48 -8.71
N ALA A 691 -6.36 -18.07 -8.89
CA ALA A 691 -7.38 -18.24 -7.85
C ALA A 691 -7.02 -19.30 -6.78
N GLN A 692 -6.13 -20.24 -7.11
CA GLN A 692 -5.70 -21.35 -6.24
C GLN A 692 -4.64 -20.93 -5.20
N TRP A 693 -4.94 -19.92 -4.36
CA TRP A 693 -4.13 -19.68 -3.17
C TRP A 693 -4.48 -20.73 -2.10
N ASP A 694 -3.46 -21.47 -1.67
CA ASP A 694 -3.59 -22.51 -0.63
C ASP A 694 -2.71 -22.14 0.58
N PRO A 695 -3.29 -21.76 1.72
CA PRO A 695 -2.53 -21.39 2.91
C PRO A 695 -1.73 -22.55 3.52
N ALA A 696 -2.14 -23.80 3.30
CA ALA A 696 -1.39 -24.96 3.78
C ALA A 696 -0.07 -25.12 3.04
N ALA A 697 -0.07 -24.80 1.74
CA ALA A 697 1.11 -24.84 0.91
C ALA A 697 2.18 -23.80 1.33
N GLU A 698 1.76 -22.71 1.98
CA GLU A 698 2.65 -21.63 2.40
C GLU A 698 3.47 -21.98 3.65
N GLN A 699 3.07 -22.97 4.46
CA GLN A 699 3.69 -23.21 5.78
C GLN A 699 5.19 -23.48 5.73
N LEU A 700 5.70 -23.99 4.60
CA LEU A 700 7.09 -24.37 4.39
C LEU A 700 7.97 -23.21 3.90
N LEU A 701 7.37 -22.06 3.60
CA LEU A 701 8.11 -20.89 3.15
C LEU A 701 8.62 -20.07 4.34
N PRO A 702 9.70 -19.30 4.16
CA PRO A 702 10.15 -18.33 5.16
C PRO A 702 9.03 -17.35 5.53
N PRO A 703 8.98 -16.84 6.78
CA PRO A 703 7.91 -15.93 7.23
C PRO A 703 7.65 -14.75 6.29
N THR A 704 8.69 -14.11 5.75
CA THR A 704 8.53 -12.98 4.81
C THR A 704 7.78 -13.38 3.54
N ALA A 705 8.09 -14.56 2.99
CA ALA A 705 7.41 -15.08 1.81
C ALA A 705 5.94 -15.41 2.07
N ARG A 706 5.67 -16.07 3.21
CA ARG A 706 4.31 -16.41 3.66
C ARG A 706 3.44 -15.17 3.79
N PHE A 707 4.00 -14.14 4.43
CA PHE A 707 3.31 -12.87 4.63
C PHE A 707 2.98 -12.19 3.30
N GLU A 708 3.95 -12.07 2.40
CA GLU A 708 3.74 -11.42 1.10
C GLU A 708 2.79 -12.20 0.20
N ASN A 709 2.86 -13.53 0.19
CA ASN A 709 1.92 -14.37 -0.55
C ASN A 709 0.49 -14.23 -0.02
N ALA A 710 0.31 -14.27 1.31
CA ALA A 710 -0.98 -14.05 1.95
C ALA A 710 -1.52 -12.64 1.69
N ARG A 711 -0.65 -11.61 1.71
CA ARG A 711 -1.03 -10.23 1.38
C ARG A 711 -1.46 -10.08 -0.09
N SER A 712 -0.73 -10.66 -1.03
CA SER A 712 -1.12 -10.66 -2.46
C SER A 712 -2.40 -11.49 -2.70
N ALA A 713 -2.64 -12.56 -1.95
CA ALA A 713 -3.91 -13.28 -1.98
C ALA A 713 -5.08 -12.42 -1.43
N LEU A 714 -4.84 -11.68 -0.35
CA LEU A 714 -5.81 -10.72 0.20
C LEU A 714 -6.17 -9.65 -0.83
N LEU A 715 -5.19 -9.00 -1.47
CA LEU A 715 -5.44 -7.95 -2.47
C LEU A 715 -6.27 -8.47 -3.66
N ARG A 716 -5.92 -9.65 -4.21
CA ARG A 716 -6.69 -10.29 -5.29
C ARG A 716 -8.10 -10.67 -4.85
N ALA A 717 -8.25 -11.19 -3.64
CA ALA A 717 -9.57 -11.53 -3.10
C ALA A 717 -10.42 -10.27 -2.85
N LEU A 718 -9.81 -9.13 -2.53
CA LEU A 718 -10.49 -7.83 -2.44
C LEU A 718 -10.96 -7.33 -3.81
N GLU A 719 -10.10 -7.40 -4.84
CA GLU A 719 -10.45 -7.06 -6.23
C GLU A 719 -11.68 -7.87 -6.70
N ASN A 720 -11.69 -9.16 -6.41
CA ASN A 720 -12.79 -10.08 -6.75
C ASN A 720 -13.96 -10.06 -5.75
N ARG A 721 -13.88 -9.27 -4.67
CA ARG A 721 -14.83 -9.28 -3.54
C ARG A 721 -15.14 -10.66 -2.96
N ALA A 722 -14.16 -11.56 -2.99
CA ALA A 722 -14.21 -12.90 -2.41
C ALA A 722 -13.96 -12.83 -0.89
N TRP A 723 -14.92 -12.29 -0.13
CA TRP A 723 -14.74 -11.93 1.29
C TRP A 723 -14.23 -13.05 2.19
N ALA A 724 -14.67 -14.29 1.97
CA ALA A 724 -14.22 -15.45 2.72
C ALA A 724 -12.72 -15.73 2.49
N GLN A 725 -12.30 -15.75 1.23
CA GLN A 725 -10.89 -15.95 0.87
C GLN A 725 -10.02 -14.78 1.34
N ALA A 726 -10.54 -13.54 1.26
CA ALA A 726 -9.87 -12.36 1.78
C ALA A 726 -9.66 -12.46 3.30
N ALA A 727 -10.66 -12.91 4.06
CA ALA A 727 -10.55 -13.11 5.51
C ALA A 727 -9.53 -14.19 5.88
N ASP A 728 -9.50 -15.29 5.14
CA ASP A 728 -8.53 -16.38 5.35
C ASP A 728 -7.10 -15.91 5.00
N ALA A 729 -6.94 -15.10 3.95
CA ALA A 729 -5.68 -14.47 3.58
C ALA A 729 -5.16 -13.48 4.62
N ALA A 730 -6.04 -12.61 5.14
CA ALA A 730 -5.71 -11.69 6.22
C ALA A 730 -5.29 -12.44 7.50
N ALA A 731 -5.96 -13.55 7.83
CA ALA A 731 -5.62 -14.38 8.99
C ALA A 731 -4.20 -14.95 8.89
N VAL A 732 -3.83 -15.52 7.75
CA VAL A 732 -2.48 -16.06 7.54
C VAL A 732 -1.42 -14.96 7.60
N ALA A 733 -1.69 -13.81 7.00
CA ALA A 733 -0.75 -12.69 7.06
C ALA A 733 -0.55 -12.18 8.50
N LEU A 734 -1.62 -12.06 9.29
CA LEU A 734 -1.55 -11.63 10.69
C LEU A 734 -0.88 -12.65 11.61
N ASP A 735 -1.07 -13.95 11.38
CA ASP A 735 -0.42 -15.00 12.16
C ASP A 735 1.11 -15.02 11.96
N VAL A 736 1.58 -14.59 10.78
CA VAL A 736 3.02 -14.52 10.45
C VAL A 736 3.66 -13.21 10.91
N LEU A 737 2.88 -12.15 11.13
CA LEU A 737 3.38 -10.81 11.47
C LEU A 737 4.31 -10.75 12.71
N PRO A 738 4.06 -11.48 13.82
CA PRO A 738 4.98 -11.52 14.96
C PRO A 738 6.35 -12.12 14.62
N LEU A 739 6.41 -12.99 13.61
CA LEU A 739 7.67 -13.55 13.12
C LEU A 739 8.47 -12.50 12.36
N LEU A 740 7.83 -11.62 11.58
CA LEU A 740 8.52 -10.51 10.88
C LEU A 740 9.07 -9.44 11.82
N THR A 741 8.45 -9.28 12.98
CA THR A 741 8.77 -8.28 14.00
C THR A 741 9.47 -8.91 15.20
N SER A 742 10.44 -9.80 14.96
CA SER A 742 11.11 -10.55 16.05
C SER A 742 11.75 -9.65 17.08
N ARG A 743 11.76 -10.17 18.30
CA ARG A 743 12.45 -9.59 19.46
C ARG A 743 13.98 -9.64 19.36
N ALA A 744 14.55 -10.27 18.33
CA ALA A 744 15.97 -10.14 17.99
C ALA A 744 16.31 -8.72 17.51
N LEU A 745 15.33 -8.01 16.96
CA LEU A 745 15.47 -6.64 16.50
C LEU A 745 15.34 -5.66 17.68
N GLY A 746 16.10 -4.56 17.61
CA GLY A 746 15.87 -3.43 18.52
C GLY A 746 14.47 -2.86 18.35
N ARG A 747 13.97 -2.10 19.33
CA ARG A 747 12.60 -1.53 19.27
C ARG A 747 12.37 -0.71 17.99
N ASP A 748 13.34 0.11 17.60
CA ASP A 748 13.26 0.96 16.41
C ASP A 748 13.26 0.09 15.14
N ASP A 749 14.13 -0.92 15.08
CA ASP A 749 14.19 -1.89 13.99
C ASP A 749 12.88 -2.71 13.87
N ARG A 750 12.25 -3.08 15.00
CA ARG A 750 10.92 -3.74 15.00
C ARG A 750 9.85 -2.84 14.42
N GLN A 751 9.88 -1.54 14.73
CA GLN A 751 8.96 -0.55 14.16
C GLN A 751 9.16 -0.41 12.65
N ASP A 752 10.41 -0.37 12.19
CA ASP A 752 10.74 -0.29 10.77
C ASP A 752 10.39 -1.58 10.02
N ALA A 753 10.62 -2.75 10.61
CA ALA A 753 10.21 -4.04 10.06
C ALA A 753 8.68 -4.16 9.93
N LEU A 754 7.94 -3.78 10.99
CA LEU A 754 6.48 -3.74 10.96
C LEU A 754 5.98 -2.79 9.87
N ARG A 755 6.58 -1.61 9.79
CA ARG A 755 6.24 -0.62 8.77
C ARG A 755 6.53 -1.13 7.35
N ALA A 756 7.69 -1.75 7.13
CA ALA A 756 8.05 -2.30 5.83
C ALA A 756 7.10 -3.42 5.40
N ALA A 757 6.71 -4.31 6.33
CA ALA A 757 5.71 -5.35 6.10
C ALA A 757 4.34 -4.74 5.74
N MET A 758 3.89 -3.72 6.49
CA MET A 758 2.62 -3.03 6.19
C MET A 758 2.64 -2.28 4.85
N GLN A 759 3.81 -1.77 4.43
CA GLN A 759 3.99 -1.10 3.14
C GLN A 759 4.08 -2.08 1.95
N GLY A 760 4.21 -3.38 2.22
CA GLY A 760 4.05 -4.41 1.21
C GLY A 760 5.18 -4.50 0.19
N ARG A 761 6.38 -4.85 0.66
CA ARG A 761 7.56 -5.01 -0.20
C ARG A 761 7.61 -6.42 -0.79
N PRO A 762 7.76 -6.58 -2.11
CA PRO A 762 7.76 -7.89 -2.74
C PRO A 762 8.91 -8.77 -2.22
N TYR A 763 8.60 -9.99 -1.80
CA TYR A 763 9.59 -11.02 -1.50
C TYR A 763 10.16 -11.61 -2.80
N LEU A 764 11.45 -11.96 -2.81
CA LEU A 764 12.23 -12.45 -3.98
C LEU A 764 11.61 -13.66 -4.70
N MET A 765 10.65 -14.38 -4.11
CA MET A 765 9.96 -15.51 -4.76
C MET A 765 8.44 -15.38 -4.83
N ALA A 766 7.88 -14.23 -4.45
CA ALA A 766 6.46 -13.96 -4.63
C ALA A 766 6.22 -13.54 -6.08
N THR A 767 5.44 -14.33 -6.81
CA THR A 767 5.22 -14.23 -8.26
C THR A 767 4.30 -13.07 -8.69
N SER A 768 4.12 -12.06 -7.83
CA SER A 768 3.22 -10.95 -8.10
C SER A 768 3.92 -9.81 -8.84
N ARG A 769 3.75 -9.75 -10.17
CA ARG A 769 3.96 -8.56 -11.02
C ARG A 769 2.94 -7.44 -10.74
N GLN A 770 2.49 -7.24 -9.51
CA GLN A 770 1.54 -6.18 -9.17
C GLN A 770 2.28 -5.06 -8.43
N GLY A 771 2.39 -3.91 -9.10
CA GLY A 771 2.90 -2.66 -8.56
C GLY A 771 1.93 -2.04 -7.57
N ALA A 772 1.64 -2.72 -6.46
CA ALA A 772 0.97 -2.12 -5.32
C ALA A 772 1.97 -1.38 -4.42
N ALA A 773 2.84 -0.56 -5.02
CA ALA A 773 3.64 0.44 -4.31
C ALA A 773 2.82 1.73 -4.30
N GLY A 774 1.79 1.79 -3.45
CA GLY A 774 0.78 2.86 -3.57
C GLY A 774 -0.12 3.10 -2.38
N LEU A 775 0.23 2.67 -1.17
CA LEU A 775 -0.45 3.14 0.04
C LEU A 775 0.49 3.94 0.95
N PRO A 776 0.81 5.20 0.59
CA PRO A 776 1.15 6.18 1.59
C PRO A 776 -0.16 6.83 2.04
N ASP A 777 -0.60 6.52 3.25
CA ASP A 777 -1.33 7.52 4.00
C ASP A 777 -0.91 7.49 5.46
N GLN A 778 -0.30 8.61 5.86
CA GLN A 778 0.16 8.83 7.23
C GLN A 778 -1.02 9.08 8.18
N ILE A 779 -2.22 9.37 7.65
CA ILE A 779 -3.42 9.70 8.43
C ILE A 779 -4.47 8.58 8.34
N THR A 780 -4.69 7.98 7.16
CA THR A 780 -5.69 6.90 7.03
C THR A 780 -5.14 5.52 7.39
N GLY A 781 -3.82 5.32 7.29
CA GLY A 781 -3.08 4.31 8.06
C GLY A 781 -3.54 2.87 7.95
N THR A 782 -4.18 2.44 6.85
CA THR A 782 -4.76 1.09 6.68
C THR A 782 -3.86 0.01 7.27
N SER A 783 -4.34 -0.67 8.30
CA SER A 783 -3.62 -1.81 8.88
C SER A 783 -4.23 -3.10 8.39
N LEU A 784 -3.38 -4.11 8.21
CA LEU A 784 -3.80 -5.47 7.90
C LEU A 784 -4.85 -5.99 8.91
N GLY A 785 -4.78 -5.57 10.18
CA GLY A 785 -5.78 -5.88 11.20
C GLY A 785 -7.16 -5.30 10.92
N ARG A 786 -7.24 -4.02 10.52
CA ARG A 786 -8.50 -3.35 10.18
C ARG A 786 -9.12 -3.90 8.90
N THR A 787 -8.32 -4.10 7.87
CA THR A 787 -8.78 -4.71 6.62
C THR A 787 -9.21 -6.15 6.86
N GLY A 788 -8.46 -6.93 7.66
CA GLY A 788 -8.83 -8.27 8.10
C GLY A 788 -10.18 -8.31 8.85
N CYS A 789 -10.40 -7.35 9.75
CA CYS A 789 -11.68 -7.17 10.43
C CYS A 789 -12.80 -6.88 9.42
N ALA A 790 -12.59 -5.93 8.52
CA ALA A 790 -13.57 -5.54 7.50
C ALA A 790 -14.00 -6.73 6.62
N VAL A 791 -13.05 -7.48 6.07
CA VAL A 791 -13.37 -8.61 5.19
C VAL A 791 -14.02 -9.76 5.95
N ALA A 792 -13.65 -10.00 7.22
CA ALA A 792 -14.29 -11.01 8.05
C ALA A 792 -15.74 -10.65 8.40
N ILE A 793 -16.04 -9.37 8.68
CA ILE A 793 -17.44 -8.93 8.86
C ILE A 793 -18.21 -9.06 7.54
N ALA A 794 -17.60 -8.70 6.40
CA ALA A 794 -18.22 -8.87 5.09
C ALA A 794 -18.51 -10.35 4.75
N ALA A 795 -17.67 -11.26 5.25
CA ALA A 795 -17.87 -12.72 5.17
C ALA A 795 -18.88 -13.28 6.21
N GLY A 796 -19.46 -12.44 7.08
CA GLY A 796 -20.40 -12.87 8.12
C GLY A 796 -19.73 -13.57 9.31
N ARG A 797 -18.45 -13.30 9.58
CA ARG A 797 -17.62 -13.98 10.61
C ARG A 797 -17.14 -13.01 11.71
N PRO A 798 -18.02 -12.52 12.60
CA PRO A 798 -17.68 -11.49 13.59
C PRO A 798 -16.68 -11.94 14.66
N GLU A 799 -16.65 -13.22 15.02
CA GLU A 799 -15.66 -13.76 15.98
C GLU A 799 -14.24 -13.76 15.39
N GLN A 800 -14.12 -14.13 14.11
CA GLN A 800 -12.87 -14.02 13.36
C GLN A 800 -12.48 -12.55 13.23
N ALA A 801 -13.42 -11.66 12.90
CA ALA A 801 -13.16 -10.22 12.81
C ALA A 801 -12.57 -9.63 14.10
N LEU A 802 -13.13 -10.00 15.27
CA LEU A 802 -12.58 -9.59 16.57
C LEU A 802 -11.14 -10.09 16.75
N THR A 803 -10.89 -11.35 16.39
CA THR A 803 -9.57 -11.97 16.54
C THR A 803 -8.53 -11.29 15.64
N LEU A 804 -8.87 -11.05 14.37
CA LEU A 804 -7.99 -10.38 13.41
C LEU A 804 -7.70 -8.94 13.82
N LEU A 805 -8.72 -8.20 14.27
CA LEU A 805 -8.53 -6.83 14.77
C LEU A 805 -7.66 -6.80 16.02
N GLU A 806 -7.84 -7.74 16.95
CA GLU A 806 -7.01 -7.84 18.16
C GLU A 806 -5.57 -8.26 17.82
N GLN A 807 -5.36 -9.14 16.85
CA GLN A 807 -4.04 -9.60 16.42
C GLN A 807 -3.24 -8.50 15.73
N GLY A 808 -3.87 -7.75 14.83
CA GLY A 808 -3.22 -6.71 14.02
C GLY A 808 -3.09 -5.35 14.69
N ARG A 809 -3.50 -5.21 15.96
CA ARG A 809 -3.39 -3.97 16.73
C ARG A 809 -2.39 -4.10 17.87
N ALA A 810 -1.69 -3.00 18.13
CA ALA A 810 -0.75 -2.86 19.22
C ALA A 810 0.25 -4.04 19.27
N VAL A 811 0.76 -4.47 18.10
CA VAL A 811 1.57 -5.68 17.94
C VAL A 811 2.84 -5.58 18.79
N LEU A 812 3.54 -4.44 18.73
CA LEU A 812 4.77 -4.22 19.48
C LEU A 812 4.49 -4.10 20.98
N MET A 813 3.41 -3.42 21.36
CA MET A 813 2.97 -3.34 22.75
C MET A 813 2.61 -4.72 23.31
N ALA A 814 1.89 -5.55 22.56
CA ALA A 814 1.54 -6.90 22.97
C ALA A 814 2.79 -7.75 23.22
N GLN A 815 3.79 -7.68 22.33
CA GLN A 815 5.08 -8.36 22.54
C GLN A 815 5.80 -7.89 23.81
N ASP A 816 5.81 -6.58 24.07
CA ASP A 816 6.46 -6.02 25.26
C ASP A 816 5.73 -6.44 26.55
N LEU A 817 4.39 -6.48 26.54
CA LEU A 817 3.57 -6.95 27.66
C LEU A 817 3.73 -8.45 27.91
N GLU A 818 3.84 -9.26 26.85
CA GLU A 818 4.06 -10.71 26.94
C GLU A 818 5.39 -11.05 27.63
N ALA A 819 6.46 -10.31 27.35
CA ALA A 819 7.75 -10.47 28.03
C ALA A 819 7.70 -10.19 29.54
N ARG A 820 6.63 -9.52 29.99
CA ARG A 820 6.38 -9.07 31.36
C ARG A 820 5.24 -9.84 32.03
N THR A 821 4.72 -10.87 31.39
CA THR A 821 3.58 -11.65 31.87
C THR A 821 3.85 -12.24 33.25
N ASP A 822 2.82 -12.29 34.08
CA ASP A 822 2.85 -13.04 35.33
C ASP A 822 3.02 -14.53 35.05
N VAL A 823 4.10 -15.11 35.58
CA VAL A 823 4.44 -16.52 35.42
C VAL A 823 4.16 -17.31 36.70
N SER A 824 3.32 -16.82 37.61
CA SER A 824 3.01 -17.50 38.88
C SER A 824 2.46 -18.92 38.67
N ASP A 825 1.51 -19.12 37.75
CA ASP A 825 0.99 -20.46 37.41
C ASP A 825 2.11 -21.39 36.91
N LEU A 826 3.03 -20.84 36.10
CA LEU A 826 4.21 -21.58 35.61
C LEU A 826 5.22 -21.83 36.74
N ALA A 827 5.37 -20.90 37.68
CA ALA A 827 6.27 -21.05 38.82
C ALA A 827 5.78 -22.10 39.81
N GLU A 828 4.46 -22.20 40.02
CA GLU A 828 3.82 -23.23 40.84
C GLU A 828 3.96 -24.62 40.20
N ALA A 829 3.71 -24.73 38.88
CA ALA A 829 3.75 -26.02 38.18
C ALA A 829 5.17 -26.47 37.79
N ARG A 830 6.05 -25.52 37.41
CA ARG A 830 7.37 -25.72 36.78
C ARG A 830 8.34 -24.58 37.15
N PRO A 831 8.85 -24.53 38.39
CA PRO A 831 9.67 -23.42 38.89
C PRO A 831 10.95 -23.17 38.09
N GLU A 832 11.59 -24.22 37.56
CA GLU A 832 12.81 -24.09 36.74
C GLU A 832 12.54 -23.37 35.40
N MET A 833 11.41 -23.65 34.75
CA MET A 833 11.02 -23.00 33.50
C MET A 833 10.64 -21.54 33.74
N ALA A 834 9.94 -21.24 34.84
CA ALA A 834 9.62 -19.86 35.24
C ALA A 834 10.88 -19.04 35.55
N ALA A 835 11.87 -19.63 36.22
CA ALA A 835 13.16 -18.99 36.50
C ALA A 835 13.94 -18.70 35.20
N ARG A 836 14.01 -19.67 34.28
CA ARG A 836 14.63 -19.48 32.95
C ARG A 836 13.91 -18.40 32.14
N PHE A 837 12.57 -18.40 32.15
CA PHE A 837 11.76 -17.40 31.47
C PHE A 837 12.08 -15.99 31.99
N THR A 838 12.09 -15.82 33.30
CA THR A 838 12.38 -14.53 33.95
C THR A 838 13.80 -14.06 33.62
N ALA A 839 14.78 -14.95 33.71
CA ALA A 839 16.19 -14.64 33.40
C ALA A 839 16.37 -14.23 31.92
N LEU A 840 15.69 -14.90 30.98
CA LEU A 840 15.74 -14.56 29.56
C LEU A 840 15.04 -13.23 29.27
N SER A 841 13.86 -12.97 29.85
CA SER A 841 13.19 -11.66 29.73
C SER A 841 14.10 -10.52 30.19
N GLU A 842 14.83 -10.70 31.28
CA GLU A 842 15.77 -9.69 31.80
C GLU A 842 17.02 -9.51 30.93
N ARG A 843 17.53 -10.60 30.35
CA ARG A 843 18.67 -10.56 29.43
C ARG A 843 18.28 -9.86 28.12
N MET A 844 17.09 -10.12 27.61
CA MET A 844 16.52 -9.46 26.43
C MET A 844 16.39 -7.95 26.65
N LEU A 845 15.82 -7.55 27.78
CA LEU A 845 15.70 -6.13 28.13
C LEU A 845 17.06 -5.43 28.27
N ARG A 846 18.09 -6.12 28.79
CA ARG A 846 19.46 -5.60 28.87
C ARG A 846 20.09 -5.46 27.49
N ALA A 847 19.89 -6.42 26.61
CA ALA A 847 20.39 -6.39 25.23
C ALA A 847 19.75 -5.24 24.41
N GLU A 848 18.50 -4.86 24.71
CA GLU A 848 17.82 -3.70 24.10
C GLU A 848 18.27 -2.33 24.66
N ARG A 849 18.71 -2.24 25.92
CA ARG A 849 19.04 -0.96 26.59
C ARG A 849 20.34 -0.30 26.09
N GLY A 850 21.20 -1.04 25.39
CA GLY A 850 22.49 -0.55 24.88
C GLY A 850 23.55 -0.42 25.98
N GLY A 851 24.75 -0.95 25.73
CA GLY A 851 25.95 -0.78 26.57
C GLY A 851 26.99 0.12 25.90
N THR A 852 28.25 0.10 26.35
CA THR A 852 29.40 0.76 25.69
C THR A 852 30.22 -0.20 24.79
N GLY A 853 29.74 -1.43 24.55
CA GLY A 853 30.46 -2.47 23.79
C GLY A 853 30.36 -2.34 22.25
N GLU A 854 31.15 -3.11 21.52
CA GLU A 854 31.17 -3.16 20.05
C GLU A 854 29.78 -3.57 19.48
N GLU A 855 29.34 -2.91 18.42
CA GLU A 855 27.99 -3.07 17.82
C GLU A 855 27.71 -4.52 17.40
N SER A 856 28.69 -5.20 16.78
CA SER A 856 28.57 -6.60 16.36
C SER A 856 28.29 -7.56 17.52
N ALA A 857 28.89 -7.33 18.70
CA ALA A 857 28.65 -8.17 19.87
C ALA A 857 27.22 -8.00 20.42
N ARG A 858 26.64 -6.80 20.29
CA ARG A 858 25.26 -6.54 20.72
C ARG A 858 24.24 -7.23 19.82
N VAL A 859 24.45 -7.15 18.50
CA VAL A 859 23.58 -7.83 17.51
C VAL A 859 23.57 -9.33 17.76
N ARG A 860 24.75 -9.94 17.97
CA ARG A 860 24.86 -11.38 18.29
C ARG A 860 24.15 -11.76 19.60
N GLU A 861 24.30 -10.97 20.65
CA GLU A 861 23.60 -11.22 21.93
C GLU A 861 22.07 -11.11 21.77
N GLN A 862 21.57 -10.10 21.04
CA GLN A 862 20.13 -9.94 20.77
C GLN A 862 19.54 -11.16 20.04
N HIS A 863 20.24 -11.65 19.01
CA HIS A 863 19.85 -12.87 18.31
C HIS A 863 19.86 -14.10 19.18
N THR A 864 20.94 -14.29 19.94
CA THR A 864 21.11 -15.44 20.83
C THR A 864 19.97 -15.50 21.85
N VAL A 865 19.65 -14.36 22.48
CA VAL A 865 18.57 -14.27 23.46
C VAL A 865 17.20 -14.54 22.81
N ALA A 866 16.95 -14.04 21.60
CA ALA A 866 15.70 -14.28 20.89
C ALA A 866 15.52 -15.76 20.49
N GLU A 867 16.60 -16.44 20.06
CA GLU A 867 16.57 -17.89 19.82
C GLU A 867 16.30 -18.70 21.09
N GLU A 868 17.01 -18.38 22.19
CA GLU A 868 16.81 -19.01 23.49
C GLU A 868 15.38 -18.81 23.99
N TRP A 869 14.83 -17.61 23.81
CA TRP A 869 13.44 -17.27 24.13
C TRP A 869 12.46 -18.16 23.36
N ARG A 870 12.63 -18.26 22.03
CA ARG A 870 11.76 -19.08 21.17
C ARG A 870 11.80 -20.56 21.58
N ARG A 871 13.00 -21.11 21.79
CA ARG A 871 13.15 -22.51 22.26
C ARG A 871 12.45 -22.73 23.60
N LEU A 872 12.64 -21.81 24.56
CA LEU A 872 11.97 -21.89 25.85
C LEU A 872 10.43 -21.83 25.72
N LEU A 873 9.89 -20.97 24.84
CA LEU A 873 8.45 -20.93 24.62
C LEU A 873 7.92 -22.24 24.03
N THR A 874 8.66 -22.87 23.11
CA THR A 874 8.32 -24.20 22.60
C THR A 874 8.31 -25.25 23.72
N ASP A 875 9.34 -25.26 24.56
CA ASP A 875 9.45 -26.18 25.70
C ASP A 875 8.29 -26.00 26.71
N ILE A 876 7.92 -24.76 27.01
CA ILE A 876 6.80 -24.43 27.90
C ILE A 876 5.49 -24.88 27.27
N ARG A 877 5.26 -24.61 25.98
CA ARG A 877 4.02 -24.99 25.27
C ARG A 877 3.86 -26.50 25.08
N ALA A 878 4.95 -27.27 25.15
CA ALA A 878 4.89 -28.72 25.16
C ALA A 878 4.40 -29.29 26.51
N GLN A 879 4.29 -28.47 27.57
CA GLN A 879 3.81 -28.92 28.87
C GLN A 879 2.28 -28.94 28.94
N PRO A 880 1.67 -29.97 29.56
CA PRO A 880 0.23 -30.02 29.79
C PRO A 880 -0.27 -28.79 30.56
N GLY A 881 -1.31 -28.13 30.06
CA GLY A 881 -1.90 -26.92 30.64
C GLY A 881 -1.22 -25.61 30.24
N PHE A 882 -0.11 -25.66 29.49
CA PHE A 882 0.63 -24.49 28.99
C PHE A 882 0.67 -24.42 27.46
N GLU A 883 -0.13 -25.21 26.74
CA GLU A 883 -0.14 -25.32 25.28
C GLU A 883 -0.39 -23.97 24.59
N ARG A 884 -1.11 -23.08 25.27
CA ARG A 884 -1.41 -21.72 24.82
C ARG A 884 -0.63 -20.63 25.53
N PHE A 885 0.46 -20.96 26.21
CA PHE A 885 1.30 -19.99 26.93
C PHE A 885 1.80 -18.90 25.97
N LEU A 886 1.45 -17.64 26.24
CA LEU A 886 1.70 -16.47 25.37
C LEU A 886 1.21 -16.61 23.91
N LEU A 887 0.22 -17.45 23.63
CA LEU A 887 -0.50 -17.40 22.34
C LEU A 887 -1.62 -16.34 22.41
N PRO A 888 -2.07 -15.80 21.26
CA PRO A 888 -3.23 -14.93 21.22
C PRO A 888 -4.44 -15.54 21.96
N PRO A 889 -5.19 -14.73 22.73
CA PRO A 889 -6.34 -15.20 23.48
C PRO A 889 -7.41 -15.77 22.54
N THR A 890 -8.08 -16.83 22.98
CA THR A 890 -9.25 -17.34 22.24
C THR A 890 -10.42 -16.36 22.33
N VAL A 891 -11.38 -16.46 21.41
CA VAL A 891 -12.62 -15.68 21.46
C VAL A 891 -13.31 -15.79 22.82
N ARG A 892 -13.30 -16.97 23.45
CA ARG A 892 -13.81 -17.16 24.81
C ARG A 892 -13.04 -16.31 25.83
N GLN A 893 -11.71 -16.38 25.82
CA GLN A 893 -10.87 -15.57 26.73
C GLN A 893 -11.06 -14.07 26.49
N LEU A 894 -11.24 -13.63 25.23
CA LEU A 894 -11.56 -12.24 24.90
C LEU A 894 -12.91 -11.79 25.50
N ARG A 895 -13.92 -12.67 25.50
CA ARG A 895 -15.23 -12.42 26.10
C ARG A 895 -15.20 -12.41 27.62
N ASP A 896 -14.36 -13.25 28.25
CA ASP A 896 -14.22 -13.30 29.71
C ASP A 896 -13.69 -11.96 30.27
N GLU A 897 -12.94 -11.20 29.45
CA GLU A 897 -12.53 -9.83 29.78
C GLU A 897 -13.72 -8.82 29.78
N ALA A 898 -14.90 -9.16 29.28
CA ALA A 898 -16.06 -8.27 29.35
C ALA A 898 -16.82 -8.34 30.70
N THR A 899 -16.33 -9.11 31.69
CA THR A 899 -16.98 -9.29 33.01
C THR A 899 -17.19 -8.01 33.80
N GLN A 900 -16.30 -7.02 33.67
CA GLN A 900 -16.42 -5.73 34.37
C GLN A 900 -17.22 -4.68 33.56
N GLY A 901 -17.72 -5.05 32.38
CA GLY A 901 -18.51 -4.22 31.47
C GLY A 901 -18.12 -4.43 30.01
N PRO A 902 -18.94 -3.93 29.06
CA PRO A 902 -18.72 -4.14 27.63
C PRO A 902 -17.40 -3.55 27.12
N ILE A 903 -16.76 -4.26 26.19
CA ILE A 903 -15.59 -3.78 25.46
C ILE A 903 -16.01 -3.53 24.01
N VAL A 904 -15.79 -2.31 23.53
CA VAL A 904 -16.15 -1.91 22.17
C VAL A 904 -14.88 -1.78 21.34
N MET A 905 -14.75 -2.65 20.35
CA MET A 905 -13.69 -2.54 19.35
C MET A 905 -14.24 -1.88 18.09
N ILE A 906 -13.72 -0.70 17.74
CA ILE A 906 -14.20 0.06 16.59
C ILE A 906 -13.20 -0.07 15.44
N ASN A 907 -13.66 -0.61 14.33
CA ASN A 907 -12.96 -0.73 13.07
C ASN A 907 -13.35 0.44 12.16
N VAL A 908 -12.37 1.20 11.69
CA VAL A 908 -12.57 2.23 10.66
C VAL A 908 -11.69 1.86 9.49
N ASP A 909 -12.22 1.33 8.39
CA ASP A 909 -11.45 0.89 7.23
C ASP A 909 -12.08 1.46 5.93
N PRO A 910 -11.32 1.71 4.85
CA PRO A 910 -11.89 2.17 3.59
C PRO A 910 -13.07 1.29 3.10
N LEU A 911 -13.00 -0.03 3.33
CA LEU A 911 -14.03 -0.98 2.91
C LEU A 911 -15.32 -0.89 3.72
N ARG A 912 -15.23 -0.52 5.01
CA ARG A 912 -16.35 -0.41 5.95
C ARG A 912 -15.92 0.09 7.33
N CYS A 913 -16.84 0.76 8.03
CA CYS A 913 -16.67 1.16 9.42
C CYS A 913 -17.69 0.43 10.30
N ASP A 914 -17.22 -0.20 11.38
CA ASP A 914 -18.03 -1.06 12.23
C ASP A 914 -17.57 -1.00 13.69
N ALA A 915 -18.47 -1.35 14.61
CA ALA A 915 -18.14 -1.65 15.99
C ALA A 915 -18.47 -3.11 16.33
N LEU A 916 -17.57 -3.76 17.06
CA LEU A 916 -17.75 -5.06 17.68
C LEU A 916 -17.92 -4.85 19.19
N VAL A 917 -19.16 -5.01 19.66
CA VAL A 917 -19.50 -4.91 21.09
C VAL A 917 -19.33 -6.28 21.72
N VAL A 918 -18.25 -6.44 22.49
CA VAL A 918 -17.89 -7.66 23.20
C VAL A 918 -18.53 -7.64 24.59
N THR A 919 -19.33 -8.66 24.85
CA THR A 919 -19.97 -8.92 26.15
C THR A 919 -19.69 -10.37 26.58
N THR A 920 -19.98 -10.70 27.84
CA THR A 920 -19.90 -12.09 28.32
C THR A 920 -20.83 -13.01 27.52
N ASP A 921 -21.95 -12.50 27.01
CA ASP A 921 -22.98 -13.28 26.31
C ASP A 921 -22.64 -13.51 24.83
N GLY A 922 -21.81 -12.66 24.22
CA GLY A 922 -21.43 -12.78 22.83
C GLY A 922 -20.83 -11.49 22.24
N ILE A 923 -20.58 -11.53 20.93
CA ILE A 923 -20.06 -10.40 20.15
C ILE A 923 -21.19 -9.90 19.26
N ARG A 924 -21.55 -8.62 19.39
CA ARG A 924 -22.56 -7.97 18.55
C ARG A 924 -21.86 -7.05 17.55
N HIS A 925 -22.10 -7.28 16.27
CA HIS A 925 -21.66 -6.39 15.20
C HIS A 925 -22.65 -5.22 15.04
N VAL A 926 -22.11 -4.01 14.96
CA VAL A 926 -22.85 -2.76 14.76
C VAL A 926 -22.25 -2.05 13.55
N PRO A 927 -22.94 -1.97 12.39
CA PRO A 927 -22.50 -1.11 11.30
C PRO A 927 -22.57 0.36 11.73
N LEU A 928 -21.54 1.14 11.42
CA LEU A 928 -21.50 2.57 11.74
C LEU A 928 -21.77 3.40 10.49
N ASP A 929 -22.58 4.45 10.62
CA ASP A 929 -22.89 5.37 9.52
C ASP A 929 -21.81 6.45 9.39
N VAL A 930 -20.57 5.97 9.21
CA VAL A 930 -19.37 6.80 9.03
C VAL A 930 -18.44 6.16 8.02
N THR A 931 -17.57 6.98 7.44
CA THR A 931 -16.57 6.55 6.46
C THR A 931 -15.20 6.92 6.98
N GLU A 932 -14.14 6.19 6.61
CA GLU A 932 -12.80 6.53 7.07
C GLU A 932 -12.41 7.98 6.75
N GLY A 933 -12.70 8.43 5.52
CA GLY A 933 -12.45 9.81 5.10
C GLY A 933 -13.24 10.83 5.91
N ASN A 934 -14.54 10.58 6.15
CA ASN A 934 -15.34 11.49 6.96
C ASN A 934 -14.82 11.56 8.40
N VAL A 935 -14.41 10.42 8.99
CA VAL A 935 -13.77 10.40 10.31
C VAL A 935 -12.43 11.15 10.30
N ALA A 936 -11.62 10.98 9.25
CA ALA A 936 -10.33 11.66 9.08
C ALA A 936 -10.50 13.19 8.97
N ASP A 937 -11.40 13.66 8.11
CA ASP A 937 -11.73 15.07 7.95
C ASP A 937 -12.21 15.67 9.28
N ARG A 938 -13.14 14.98 9.97
CA ARG A 938 -13.64 15.39 11.28
C ARG A 938 -12.52 15.45 12.32
N ALA A 939 -11.64 14.45 12.35
CA ALA A 939 -10.50 14.42 13.26
C ALA A 939 -9.55 15.58 12.98
N GLN A 940 -9.24 15.87 11.73
CA GLN A 940 -8.36 16.98 11.36
C GLN A 940 -8.98 18.34 11.74
N GLU A 941 -10.25 18.58 11.40
CA GLU A 941 -10.97 19.80 11.80
C GLU A 941 -11.02 19.96 13.32
N PHE A 942 -11.32 18.88 14.03
CA PHE A 942 -11.37 18.86 15.49
C PHE A 942 -10.01 19.16 16.11
N LEU A 943 -8.95 18.51 15.63
CA LEU A 943 -7.58 18.71 16.11
C LEU A 943 -7.11 20.15 15.87
N ALA A 944 -7.44 20.73 14.71
CA ALA A 944 -7.17 22.14 14.43
C ALA A 944 -7.94 23.08 15.39
N ALA A 945 -9.21 22.79 15.66
CA ALA A 945 -10.05 23.59 16.54
C ALA A 945 -9.58 23.55 18.01
N VAL A 946 -9.12 22.40 18.52
CA VAL A 946 -8.61 22.30 19.90
C VAL A 946 -7.18 22.83 20.06
N ALA A 947 -6.43 22.95 18.97
CA ALA A 947 -5.07 23.49 18.95
C ALA A 947 -5.01 24.99 18.64
N LEU A 948 -6.16 25.64 18.36
CA LEU A 948 -6.23 27.04 18.01
C LEU A 948 -5.81 27.94 19.18
N ASP A 949 -4.71 28.66 19.02
CA ASP A 949 -4.25 29.72 19.91
C ASP A 949 -4.41 31.07 19.21
N SER A 950 -5.57 31.71 19.39
CA SER A 950 -5.92 33.00 18.77
C SER A 950 -6.69 33.90 19.74
N ASP A 951 -6.34 35.19 19.76
CA ASP A 951 -7.04 36.23 20.51
C ASP A 951 -8.36 36.68 19.85
N SER A 952 -8.63 36.25 18.61
CA SER A 952 -9.83 36.62 17.87
C SER A 952 -11.07 35.95 18.44
N PRO A 953 -12.07 36.72 18.96
CA PRO A 953 -13.30 36.12 19.50
C PRO A 953 -14.10 35.34 18.45
N HIS A 954 -14.00 35.75 17.18
CA HIS A 954 -14.69 35.08 16.07
C HIS A 954 -14.10 33.70 15.79
N GLU A 955 -12.78 33.59 15.69
CA GLU A 955 -12.09 32.32 15.44
C GLU A 955 -12.28 31.36 16.62
N GLN A 956 -12.26 31.87 17.85
CA GLN A 956 -12.56 31.07 19.05
C GLN A 956 -13.99 30.51 19.04
N GLU A 957 -14.97 31.29 18.60
CA GLU A 957 -16.36 30.83 18.51
C GLU A 957 -16.54 29.78 17.41
N GLN A 958 -15.88 29.98 16.26
CA GLN A 958 -15.86 28.98 15.18
C GLN A 958 -15.23 27.65 15.64
N ALA A 959 -14.09 27.70 16.34
CA ALA A 959 -13.45 26.52 16.90
C ALA A 959 -14.36 25.79 17.91
N ARG A 960 -15.04 26.54 18.80
CA ARG A 960 -16.02 25.97 19.73
C ARG A 960 -17.17 25.29 19.00
N GLU A 961 -17.68 25.90 17.94
CA GLU A 961 -18.76 25.34 17.14
C GLU A 961 -18.33 24.03 16.45
N VAL A 962 -17.12 23.98 15.90
CA VAL A 962 -16.52 22.75 15.35
C VAL A 962 -16.44 21.65 16.41
N ILE A 963 -16.02 21.99 17.62
CA ILE A 963 -15.95 21.03 18.75
C ILE A 963 -17.35 20.49 19.09
N PHE A 964 -18.35 21.35 19.31
CA PHE A 964 -19.72 20.91 19.62
C PHE A 964 -20.30 20.02 18.53
N ARG A 965 -20.20 20.45 17.27
CA ARG A 965 -20.66 19.70 16.11
C ARG A 965 -20.01 18.33 16.01
N THR A 966 -18.71 18.23 16.34
CA THR A 966 -18.00 16.95 16.34
C THR A 966 -18.49 16.03 17.46
N LEU A 967 -18.73 16.55 18.66
CA LEU A 967 -19.27 15.75 19.79
C LEU A 967 -20.70 15.26 19.53
N GLU A 968 -21.53 16.09 18.90
CA GLU A 968 -22.90 15.76 18.49
C GLU A 968 -22.88 14.69 17.38
N TRP A 969 -22.03 14.87 16.37
CA TRP A 969 -21.85 13.87 15.30
C TRP A 969 -21.36 12.52 15.84
N LEU A 970 -20.31 12.50 16.68
CA LEU A 970 -19.80 11.27 17.31
C LEU A 970 -20.89 10.55 18.10
N TRP A 971 -21.83 11.29 18.67
CA TRP A 971 -22.95 10.70 19.38
C TRP A 971 -23.89 9.97 18.44
N ASP A 972 -24.41 10.68 17.44
CA ASP A 972 -25.43 10.14 16.55
C ASP A 972 -24.88 8.99 15.66
N THR A 973 -23.62 9.08 15.21
CA THR A 973 -23.06 8.13 14.24
C THR A 973 -22.25 6.98 14.85
N VAL A 974 -21.75 7.13 16.08
CA VAL A 974 -20.89 6.13 16.73
C VAL A 974 -21.40 5.73 18.11
N ALA A 975 -21.49 6.68 19.05
CA ALA A 975 -21.65 6.34 20.46
C ALA A 975 -23.06 5.82 20.81
N GLU A 976 -24.12 6.43 20.28
CA GLU A 976 -25.50 5.99 20.55
C GLU A 976 -25.78 4.59 19.98
N PRO A 977 -25.49 4.28 18.70
CA PRO A 977 -25.65 2.92 18.16
C PRO A 977 -24.89 1.85 18.97
N VAL A 978 -23.66 2.17 19.39
CA VAL A 978 -22.85 1.26 20.21
C VAL A 978 -23.44 1.06 21.61
N LEU A 979 -23.85 2.14 22.28
CA LEU A 979 -24.44 2.06 23.62
C LEU A 979 -25.76 1.30 23.60
N ASP A 980 -26.57 1.50 22.57
CA ASP A 980 -27.82 0.76 22.37
C ASP A 980 -27.53 -0.74 22.17
N ALA A 981 -26.59 -1.07 21.29
CA ALA A 981 -26.14 -2.45 21.09
C ALA A 981 -25.50 -3.05 22.35
N ALA A 982 -24.92 -2.25 23.25
CA ALA A 982 -24.39 -2.69 24.54
C ALA A 982 -25.45 -2.82 25.64
N GLY A 983 -26.70 -2.39 25.40
CA GLY A 983 -27.78 -2.38 26.39
C GLY A 983 -27.70 -1.22 27.40
N LEU A 984 -26.93 -0.18 27.08
CA LEU A 984 -26.66 0.99 27.92
C LEU A 984 -27.44 2.21 27.41
N THR A 985 -28.75 2.06 27.25
CA THR A 985 -29.65 3.02 26.57
C THR A 985 -30.11 4.18 27.47
N ALA A 986 -30.27 3.92 28.77
CA ALA A 986 -30.86 4.88 29.71
C ALA A 986 -29.81 5.77 30.41
N PRO A 987 -30.10 7.07 30.64
CA PRO A 987 -29.28 7.92 31.49
C PRO A 987 -29.24 7.43 32.94
N LEU A 988 -28.10 7.60 33.61
CA LEU A 988 -27.93 7.22 35.01
C LEU A 988 -28.88 7.99 35.93
N PRO A 989 -29.55 7.37 36.92
CA PRO A 989 -30.34 8.10 37.90
C PRO A 989 -29.55 9.23 38.58
N HIS A 990 -30.24 10.32 38.92
CA HIS A 990 -29.65 11.40 39.70
C HIS A 990 -29.19 10.81 41.04
N ASN A 991 -27.95 11.12 41.47
CA ASN A 991 -27.31 10.57 42.67
C ASN A 991 -26.91 9.08 42.60
N THR A 992 -26.71 8.52 41.40
CA THR A 992 -26.13 7.18 41.27
C THR A 992 -24.80 7.10 42.06
N PRO A 993 -24.66 6.17 43.02
CA PRO A 993 -23.42 6.00 43.76
C PRO A 993 -22.27 5.73 42.79
N ARG A 994 -21.10 6.33 43.03
CA ARG A 994 -19.94 6.21 42.14
C ARG A 994 -19.63 4.75 41.73
N GLN A 995 -19.71 3.82 42.68
CA GLN A 995 -19.42 2.39 42.47
C GLN A 995 -20.46 1.70 41.58
N ALA A 996 -21.70 2.20 41.53
CA ALA A 996 -22.78 1.68 40.71
C ALA A 996 -22.77 2.23 39.27
N ILE A 997 -21.89 3.19 38.97
CA ILE A 997 -21.74 3.71 37.60
C ILE A 997 -21.17 2.57 36.71
N PRO A 998 -21.88 2.19 35.63
CA PRO A 998 -21.45 1.17 34.70
C PRO A 998 -20.18 1.61 33.95
N ARG A 999 -19.33 0.63 33.63
CA ARG A 999 -18.07 0.84 32.91
C ARG A 999 -18.22 0.40 31.45
N LEU A 1000 -17.45 1.04 30.58
CA LEU A 1000 -17.32 0.65 29.18
C LEU A 1000 -15.89 0.97 28.70
N TRP A 1001 -15.32 0.09 27.89
CA TRP A 1001 -13.99 0.27 27.30
C TRP A 1001 -14.06 0.52 25.80
N TRP A 1002 -13.49 1.63 25.36
CA TRP A 1002 -13.33 1.99 23.96
C TRP A 1002 -11.97 1.54 23.44
N SER A 1003 -11.98 0.84 22.31
CA SER A 1003 -10.81 0.52 21.53
C SER A 1003 -11.00 1.03 20.11
N ALA A 1004 -10.70 2.32 19.91
CA ALA A 1004 -10.79 2.97 18.61
C ALA A 1004 -9.51 2.76 17.80
N SER A 1005 -9.63 2.73 16.48
CA SER A 1005 -8.54 2.53 15.52
C SER A 1005 -8.52 3.64 14.48
N GLY A 1006 -7.40 3.79 13.74
CA GLY A 1006 -7.26 4.80 12.68
C GLY A 1006 -7.55 6.24 13.16
N PRO A 1007 -8.14 7.09 12.30
CA PRO A 1007 -8.42 8.49 12.63
C PRO A 1007 -9.36 8.71 13.83
N LEU A 1008 -10.23 7.74 14.15
CA LEU A 1008 -11.17 7.84 15.27
C LEU A 1008 -10.46 7.87 16.63
N ALA A 1009 -9.24 7.33 16.73
CA ALA A 1009 -8.45 7.36 17.95
C ALA A 1009 -8.13 8.78 18.43
N HIS A 1010 -8.21 9.78 17.56
CA HIS A 1010 -8.01 11.20 17.89
C HIS A 1010 -9.24 11.90 18.48
N LEU A 1011 -10.40 11.26 18.47
CA LEU A 1011 -11.67 11.88 18.82
C LEU A 1011 -12.15 11.44 20.22
N PRO A 1012 -12.70 12.36 21.04
CA PRO A 1012 -13.06 12.08 22.43
C PRO A 1012 -14.41 11.35 22.54
N LEU A 1013 -14.43 10.05 22.20
CA LEU A 1013 -15.63 9.19 22.32
C LEU A 1013 -16.32 9.29 23.69
N HIS A 1014 -15.55 9.38 24.77
CA HIS A 1014 -16.08 9.52 26.13
C HIS A 1014 -16.89 10.82 26.35
N ALA A 1015 -16.68 11.84 25.52
CA ALA A 1015 -17.35 13.15 25.58
C ALA A 1015 -18.46 13.30 24.52
N ALA A 1016 -18.68 12.31 23.65
CA ALA A 1016 -19.70 12.35 22.62
C ALA A 1016 -21.10 12.62 23.23
N GLY A 1017 -21.85 13.55 22.64
CA GLY A 1017 -23.20 13.90 23.08
C GLY A 1017 -23.62 15.31 22.72
N TYR A 1018 -24.88 15.60 23.01
CA TYR A 1018 -25.46 16.94 22.92
C TYR A 1018 -25.08 17.77 24.15
N GLN A 1019 -23.86 18.32 24.12
CA GLN A 1019 -23.23 18.98 25.29
C GLN A 1019 -23.60 20.46 25.46
N ARG A 1020 -24.36 21.03 24.53
CA ARG A 1020 -24.80 22.43 24.62
C ARG A 1020 -25.71 22.63 25.81
N LYS A 1021 -25.58 23.78 26.50
CA LYS A 1021 -26.34 24.09 27.73
C LYS A 1021 -27.85 23.87 27.60
N GLY A 1022 -28.45 24.17 26.45
CA GLY A 1022 -29.88 23.96 26.17
C GLY A 1022 -30.31 22.50 26.03
N HIS A 1023 -29.37 21.61 25.71
CA HIS A 1023 -29.61 20.19 25.45
C HIS A 1023 -29.18 19.27 26.61
N LEU A 1024 -28.41 19.77 27.58
CA LEU A 1024 -27.95 18.96 28.73
C LEU A 1024 -29.10 18.28 29.50
N ALA A 1025 -30.29 18.89 29.52
CA ALA A 1025 -31.48 18.30 30.16
C ALA A 1025 -31.99 17.02 29.46
N GLN A 1026 -31.68 16.84 28.17
CA GLN A 1026 -32.03 15.66 27.39
C GLN A 1026 -31.16 14.45 27.73
N ARG A 1027 -29.98 14.69 28.35
CA ARG A 1027 -29.04 13.66 28.81
C ARG A 1027 -28.65 12.63 27.73
N ARG A 1028 -28.58 13.10 26.48
CA ARG A 1028 -28.06 12.38 25.31
C ARG A 1028 -26.55 12.56 25.22
N SER A 1029 -25.81 11.93 26.14
CA SER A 1029 -24.36 11.90 26.09
C SER A 1029 -23.77 10.65 26.73
N VAL A 1030 -22.55 10.27 26.32
CA VAL A 1030 -21.82 9.13 26.90
C VAL A 1030 -21.57 9.36 28.39
N LEU A 1031 -21.23 10.59 28.77
CA LEU A 1031 -21.04 11.01 30.17
C LEU A 1031 -22.30 10.87 31.02
N ASP A 1032 -23.50 10.84 30.45
CA ASP A 1032 -24.73 10.63 31.21
C ASP A 1032 -25.11 9.15 31.37
N ARG A 1033 -24.40 8.23 30.69
CA ARG A 1033 -24.69 6.79 30.67
C ARG A 1033 -23.60 5.93 31.30
N VAL A 1034 -22.31 6.19 31.03
CA VAL A 1034 -21.20 5.31 31.45
C VAL A 1034 -19.92 6.03 31.88
N ALA A 1035 -19.16 5.39 32.78
CA ALA A 1035 -17.77 5.73 33.04
C ALA A 1035 -16.86 5.06 31.98
N SER A 1036 -16.45 5.86 31.00
CA SER A 1036 -15.61 5.41 29.88
C SER A 1036 -14.16 5.15 30.30
N SER A 1037 -13.53 4.18 29.64
CA SER A 1037 -12.09 3.92 29.66
C SER A 1037 -11.63 3.59 28.25
N TYR A 1038 -10.35 3.77 27.97
CA TYR A 1038 -9.74 3.40 26.69
C TYR A 1038 -8.81 2.22 26.87
N THR A 1039 -8.65 1.44 25.79
CA THR A 1039 -7.66 0.37 25.72
C THR A 1039 -7.16 0.19 24.29
N PRO A 1040 -5.85 -0.01 24.07
CA PRO A 1040 -5.31 -0.36 22.75
C PRO A 1040 -5.89 -1.67 22.18
N GLY A 1041 -6.29 -2.59 23.06
CA GLY A 1041 -6.88 -3.88 22.71
C GLY A 1041 -7.30 -4.65 23.97
N ILE A 1042 -7.89 -5.83 23.80
CA ILE A 1042 -8.36 -6.66 24.90
C ILE A 1042 -7.16 -7.30 25.64
N ARG A 1043 -6.07 -7.66 24.94
CA ARG A 1043 -4.84 -8.16 25.57
C ARG A 1043 -4.22 -7.14 26.51
N ALA A 1044 -4.16 -5.88 26.11
CA ALA A 1044 -3.67 -4.78 26.95
C ALA A 1044 -4.52 -4.61 28.21
N LEU A 1045 -5.85 -4.68 28.07
CA LEU A 1045 -6.78 -4.62 29.20
C LEU A 1045 -6.61 -5.81 30.17
N ARG A 1046 -6.45 -7.01 29.64
CA ARG A 1046 -6.16 -8.22 30.43
C ARG A 1046 -4.88 -8.05 31.24
N HIS A 1047 -3.80 -7.59 30.61
CA HIS A 1047 -2.53 -7.36 31.29
C HIS A 1047 -2.67 -6.30 32.40
N ALA A 1048 -3.37 -5.20 32.13
CA ALA A 1048 -3.65 -4.17 33.14
C ALA A 1048 -4.43 -4.74 34.35
N ARG A 1049 -5.41 -5.62 34.11
CA ARG A 1049 -6.16 -6.27 35.20
C ARG A 1049 -5.32 -7.23 36.03
N GLN A 1050 -4.43 -7.99 35.38
CA GLN A 1050 -3.49 -8.87 36.06
C GLN A 1050 -2.51 -8.09 36.92
N ALA A 1051 -1.95 -7.00 36.40
CA ALA A 1051 -1.05 -6.11 37.14
C ALA A 1051 -1.74 -5.38 38.31
N ALA A 1052 -3.06 -5.18 38.26
CA ALA A 1052 -3.86 -4.58 39.33
C ALA A 1052 -4.22 -5.55 40.48
N ALA A 1053 -3.87 -6.84 40.39
CA ALA A 1053 -4.02 -7.81 41.47
C ALA A 1053 -3.16 -7.39 42.70
N PRO A 1054 -3.46 -7.83 43.94
CA PRO A 1054 -3.00 -7.15 45.16
C PRO A 1054 -1.50 -7.37 45.44
N ALA A 1055 -0.63 -6.67 44.71
CA ALA A 1055 0.74 -6.41 45.09
C ALA A 1055 0.73 -5.36 46.24
N GLY A 1056 1.46 -5.65 47.31
CA GLY A 1056 1.32 -5.01 48.62
C GLY A 1056 1.28 -3.48 48.67
N THR A 1057 0.67 -2.97 49.75
CA THR A 1057 0.39 -1.56 50.08
C THR A 1057 1.63 -0.69 50.36
N GLY A 1058 2.79 -0.97 49.74
CA GLY A 1058 4.10 -0.45 50.17
C GLY A 1058 4.77 0.59 49.28
N GLY A 1059 4.22 0.97 48.12
CA GLY A 1059 4.89 1.91 47.20
C GLY A 1059 4.70 3.38 47.56
N SER A 1060 5.70 4.21 47.24
CA SER A 1060 5.68 5.66 47.52
C SER A 1060 4.91 6.46 46.47
N TYR A 1061 4.53 7.70 46.79
CA TYR A 1061 3.93 8.64 45.84
C TYR A 1061 5.02 9.55 45.27
N LEU A 1062 5.10 9.71 43.95
CA LEU A 1062 6.06 10.59 43.27
C LEU A 1062 5.33 11.65 42.45
N ALA A 1063 5.69 12.92 42.62
CA ALA A 1063 5.28 14.01 41.75
C ALA A 1063 6.50 14.65 41.08
N VAL A 1064 6.41 14.87 39.78
CA VAL A 1064 7.42 15.55 38.98
C VAL A 1064 6.83 16.85 38.46
N ALA A 1065 7.43 17.98 38.81
CA ALA A 1065 7.05 19.30 38.34
C ALA A 1065 8.20 19.91 37.54
N GLN A 1066 7.94 20.29 36.29
CA GLN A 1066 8.91 21.08 35.54
C GLN A 1066 8.20 22.24 34.84
N PRO A 1067 8.43 23.50 35.27
CA PRO A 1067 7.97 24.67 34.55
C PRO A 1067 8.85 24.90 33.31
N THR A 1068 8.28 24.91 32.11
CA THR A 1068 9.01 25.26 30.87
C THR A 1068 8.24 26.26 30.01
N GLY A 1069 8.96 27.24 29.43
CA GLY A 1069 8.50 28.08 28.32
C GLY A 1069 8.10 29.52 28.65
N ALA A 1070 8.41 30.46 27.75
CA ALA A 1070 8.20 31.91 27.91
C ALA A 1070 6.72 32.37 27.95
N GLY A 1071 5.75 31.48 27.66
CA GLY A 1071 4.32 31.76 27.67
C GLY A 1071 3.50 31.00 28.74
N GLY A 1072 4.08 30.02 29.45
CA GLY A 1072 3.38 29.31 30.53
C GLY A 1072 3.43 30.11 31.82
N SER A 1073 2.31 30.21 32.57
CA SER A 1073 2.36 30.87 33.88
C SER A 1073 3.36 30.11 34.75
N ARG A 1074 4.46 30.77 35.13
CA ARG A 1074 5.64 30.24 35.86
C ARG A 1074 5.33 29.50 37.19
N GLY A 1075 4.07 29.22 37.52
CA GLY A 1075 3.66 28.49 38.71
C GLY A 1075 2.44 27.58 38.58
N ALA A 1076 1.96 27.23 37.39
CA ALA A 1076 0.82 26.30 37.25
C ALA A 1076 1.18 24.87 37.71
N SER A 1077 2.25 24.28 37.17
CA SER A 1077 2.75 22.96 37.58
C SER A 1077 3.11 22.88 39.06
N ALA A 1078 3.69 23.95 39.61
CA ALA A 1078 4.02 24.05 41.03
C ALA A 1078 2.74 24.12 41.91
N ARG A 1079 1.72 24.89 41.49
CA ARG A 1079 0.42 24.95 42.18
C ARG A 1079 -0.30 23.61 42.13
N GLU A 1080 -0.19 22.90 41.02
CA GLU A 1080 -0.76 21.57 40.84
C GLU A 1080 -0.12 20.54 41.79
N VAL A 1081 1.21 20.44 41.81
CA VAL A 1081 1.90 19.51 42.73
C VAL A 1081 1.68 19.91 44.20
N ALA A 1082 1.62 21.20 44.51
CA ALA A 1082 1.25 21.68 45.84
C ALA A 1082 -0.19 21.28 46.25
N SER A 1083 -1.10 21.05 45.30
CA SER A 1083 -2.43 20.52 45.58
C SER A 1083 -2.41 19.03 45.92
N VAL A 1084 -1.54 18.25 45.27
CA VAL A 1084 -1.34 16.82 45.56
C VAL A 1084 -0.73 16.64 46.94
N ALA A 1085 0.30 17.44 47.26
CA ALA A 1085 0.97 17.42 48.57
C ALA A 1085 0.03 17.72 49.75
N ARG A 1086 -1.06 18.48 49.51
CA ARG A 1086 -2.11 18.74 50.52
C ARG A 1086 -2.99 17.52 50.81
N VAL A 1087 -3.05 16.55 49.90
CA VAL A 1087 -3.90 15.35 50.02
C VAL A 1087 -3.09 14.12 50.44
N LEU A 1088 -1.83 14.02 49.99
CA LEU A 1088 -0.95 12.87 50.19
C LEU A 1088 0.20 13.20 51.16
N ALA A 1089 0.21 12.57 52.34
CA ALA A 1089 1.17 12.86 53.41
C ALA A 1089 2.61 12.31 53.19
N ALA A 1090 2.84 11.51 52.14
CA ALA A 1090 4.14 10.88 51.83
C ALA A 1090 4.55 11.08 50.36
N LEU A 1091 4.27 12.26 49.81
CA LEU A 1091 4.61 12.61 48.43
C LEU A 1091 6.07 13.03 48.29
N ARG A 1092 6.85 12.28 47.51
CA ARG A 1092 8.16 12.69 47.02
C ARG A 1092 7.94 13.65 45.84
N VAL A 1093 8.54 14.83 45.89
CA VAL A 1093 8.47 15.83 44.82
C VAL A 1093 9.85 15.99 44.18
N LEU A 1094 9.91 15.91 42.86
CA LEU A 1094 11.05 16.34 42.06
C LEU A 1094 10.64 17.59 41.28
N ASP A 1095 11.27 18.73 41.54
CA ASP A 1095 10.94 20.00 40.90
C ASP A 1095 12.17 20.75 40.39
N GLY A 1096 11.94 21.67 39.44
CA GLY A 1096 13.00 22.54 38.92
C GLY A 1096 14.20 21.75 38.40
N THR A 1097 15.41 22.07 38.88
CA THR A 1097 16.65 21.42 38.44
C THR A 1097 16.76 19.94 38.82
N ASP A 1098 15.98 19.47 39.80
CA ASP A 1098 16.02 18.08 40.27
C ASP A 1098 15.14 17.14 39.43
N ALA A 1099 14.20 17.71 38.66
CA ALA A 1099 13.30 16.98 37.77
C ALA A 1099 13.99 16.54 36.47
N THR A 1100 15.14 15.86 36.57
CA THR A 1100 15.90 15.36 35.41
C THR A 1100 15.47 13.95 34.97
N PRO A 1101 15.59 13.58 33.67
CA PRO A 1101 15.30 12.21 33.22
C PRO A 1101 16.01 11.13 34.03
N ALA A 1102 17.31 11.32 34.30
CA ALA A 1102 18.09 10.38 35.10
C ALA A 1102 17.55 10.21 36.52
N ARG A 1103 17.16 11.30 37.19
CA ARG A 1103 16.61 11.22 38.56
C ARG A 1103 15.22 10.60 38.57
N VAL A 1104 14.37 10.98 37.62
CA VAL A 1104 13.02 10.41 37.49
C VAL A 1104 13.11 8.90 37.26
N LEU A 1105 13.92 8.45 36.31
CA LEU A 1105 14.12 7.02 36.02
C LEU A 1105 14.65 6.23 37.24
N ALA A 1106 15.46 6.84 38.10
CA ALA A 1106 15.95 6.21 39.32
C ALA A 1106 14.88 6.04 40.42
N GLU A 1107 13.88 6.94 40.46
CA GLU A 1107 12.82 6.95 41.49
C GLU A 1107 11.56 6.17 41.07
N LEU A 1108 11.31 6.05 39.75
CA LEU A 1108 10.14 5.35 39.20
C LEU A 1108 9.95 3.92 39.76
N PRO A 1109 10.98 3.06 39.93
CA PRO A 1109 10.78 1.69 40.40
C PRO A 1109 10.14 1.56 41.78
N ALA A 1110 10.33 2.55 42.66
CA ALA A 1110 9.77 2.56 44.02
C ALA A 1110 8.37 3.21 44.10
N ALA A 1111 7.96 3.94 43.06
CA ALA A 1111 6.72 4.71 43.06
C ALA A 1111 5.52 3.86 42.66
N ALA A 1112 4.53 3.72 43.55
CA ALA A 1112 3.24 3.13 43.20
C ALA A 1112 2.35 4.09 42.43
N VAL A 1113 2.46 5.38 42.72
CA VAL A 1113 1.68 6.41 42.04
C VAL A 1113 2.60 7.52 41.60
N VAL A 1114 2.50 7.87 40.32
CA VAL A 1114 3.29 8.94 39.71
C VAL A 1114 2.37 10.04 39.19
N HIS A 1115 2.78 11.29 39.38
CA HIS A 1115 2.09 12.48 38.91
C HIS A 1115 3.07 13.35 38.12
N PHE A 1116 2.81 13.55 36.83
CA PHE A 1116 3.63 14.40 35.98
C PHE A 1116 2.88 15.70 35.67
N ALA A 1117 3.36 16.80 36.26
CA ALA A 1117 2.95 18.17 35.97
C ALA A 1117 4.05 18.85 35.13
N CYS A 1118 4.12 18.49 33.85
CA CYS A 1118 5.12 18.99 32.90
C CYS A 1118 4.54 19.01 31.48
N HIS A 1119 5.26 19.55 30.49
CA HIS A 1119 4.80 19.53 29.10
C HIS A 1119 5.10 18.19 28.43
N GLY A 1120 4.12 17.67 27.70
CA GLY A 1120 4.26 16.52 26.81
C GLY A 1120 4.38 17.01 25.37
N VAL A 1121 5.25 16.38 24.61
CA VAL A 1121 5.41 16.63 23.17
C VAL A 1121 5.19 15.33 22.44
N SER A 1122 4.21 15.30 21.54
CA SER A 1122 4.03 14.20 20.59
C SER A 1122 4.88 14.46 19.36
N ASP A 1123 5.70 13.48 18.99
CA ASP A 1123 6.45 13.50 17.75
C ASP A 1123 5.64 12.75 16.68
N ALA A 1124 5.30 13.46 15.58
CA ALA A 1124 4.46 12.90 14.53
C ALA A 1124 5.20 11.93 13.62
N GLU A 1125 6.49 12.17 13.39
CA GLU A 1125 7.30 11.36 12.46
C GLU A 1125 7.86 10.12 13.14
N ASN A 1126 8.25 10.24 14.41
CA ASN A 1126 8.72 9.13 15.23
C ASN A 1126 7.97 9.09 16.57
N PRO A 1127 6.82 8.39 16.66
CA PRO A 1127 6.02 8.31 17.88
C PRO A 1127 6.79 7.85 19.13
N ALA A 1128 7.80 6.97 18.97
CA ALA A 1128 8.66 6.52 20.06
C ALA A 1128 9.56 7.63 20.65
N ALA A 1129 9.80 8.70 19.89
CA ALA A 1129 10.51 9.91 20.33
C ALA A 1129 9.59 10.97 20.98
N SER A 1130 8.27 10.70 21.08
CA SER A 1130 7.37 11.49 21.93
C SER A 1130 7.89 11.50 23.37
N ARG A 1131 7.77 12.64 24.06
CA ARG A 1131 8.54 12.87 25.29
C ARG A 1131 7.86 13.78 26.30
N LEU A 1132 8.22 13.59 27.57
CA LEU A 1132 7.99 14.54 28.65
C LEU A 1132 9.16 15.52 28.73
N SER A 1133 8.85 16.80 28.86
CA SER A 1133 9.85 17.87 28.97
C SER A 1133 10.29 18.01 30.41
N LEU A 1134 11.53 17.59 30.69
CA LEU A 1134 12.13 17.55 32.02
C LEU A 1134 13.37 18.48 32.08
N ALA A 1135 13.89 18.71 33.27
CA ALA A 1135 15.13 19.49 33.44
C ALA A 1135 16.33 18.72 32.88
N GLY A 1136 17.21 19.40 32.15
CA GLY A 1136 18.42 18.77 31.61
C GLY A 1136 18.21 17.82 30.42
N GLY A 1137 16.98 17.67 29.92
CA GLY A 1137 16.69 16.90 28.69
C GLY A 1137 15.29 16.28 28.67
N PRO A 1138 14.85 15.73 27.53
CA PRO A 1138 13.56 15.03 27.43
C PRO A 1138 13.61 13.63 28.03
N LEU A 1139 12.44 13.13 28.48
CA LEU A 1139 12.21 11.71 28.80
C LEU A 1139 11.25 11.11 27.78
N SER A 1140 11.74 10.24 26.91
CA SER A 1140 11.00 9.69 25.77
C SER A 1140 10.11 8.49 26.10
N VAL A 1141 9.14 8.21 25.23
CA VAL A 1141 8.32 6.98 25.24
C VAL A 1141 9.21 5.74 25.23
N ALA A 1142 10.25 5.70 24.38
CA ALA A 1142 11.19 4.59 24.32
C ALA A 1142 11.91 4.35 25.67
N GLU A 1143 12.31 5.40 26.39
CA GLU A 1143 12.94 5.27 27.71
C GLU A 1143 11.98 4.78 28.79
N ILE A 1144 10.74 5.26 28.78
CA ILE A 1144 9.69 4.87 29.74
C ILE A 1144 9.28 3.41 29.52
N SER A 1145 8.97 3.02 28.28
CA SER A 1145 8.56 1.66 27.93
C SER A 1145 9.61 0.60 28.29
N ARG A 1146 10.90 0.97 28.35
CA ARG A 1146 11.98 0.08 28.78
C ARG A 1146 12.05 -0.15 30.30
N GLN A 1147 11.32 0.60 31.11
CA GLN A 1147 11.30 0.41 32.57
C GLN A 1147 10.44 -0.79 32.96
N ARG A 1148 10.76 -1.47 34.06
CA ARG A 1148 9.92 -2.51 34.68
C ARG A 1148 9.58 -2.03 36.09
N LEU A 1149 8.31 -1.71 36.31
CA LEU A 1149 7.84 -1.01 37.50
C LEU A 1149 6.88 -1.91 38.30
N PRO A 1150 7.39 -2.84 39.13
CA PRO A 1150 6.57 -3.87 39.77
C PRO A 1150 5.62 -3.32 40.84
N HIS A 1151 5.84 -2.09 41.32
CA HIS A 1151 5.00 -1.43 42.32
C HIS A 1151 3.98 -0.48 41.71
N ALA A 1152 4.01 -0.26 40.39
CA ALA A 1152 3.19 0.71 39.69
C ALA A 1152 1.69 0.40 39.80
N GLN A 1153 0.89 1.42 40.16
CA GLN A 1153 -0.56 1.32 40.33
C GLN A 1153 -1.33 2.38 39.55
N LEU A 1154 -0.86 3.64 39.56
CA LEU A 1154 -1.50 4.73 38.83
C LEU A 1154 -0.50 5.76 38.31
N ALA A 1155 -0.60 6.14 37.03
CA ALA A 1155 0.08 7.30 36.48
C ALA A 1155 -0.92 8.41 36.12
N LEU A 1156 -0.71 9.62 36.64
CA LEU A 1156 -1.45 10.82 36.27
C LEU A 1156 -0.55 11.70 35.38
N LEU A 1157 -0.88 11.79 34.10
CA LEU A 1157 -0.11 12.49 33.07
C LEU A 1157 -0.92 13.70 32.58
N LEU A 1158 -0.92 14.79 33.34
CA LEU A 1158 -1.60 16.03 32.95
C LEU A 1158 -0.69 16.90 32.09
N ALA A 1159 -0.03 16.24 31.15
CA ALA A 1159 0.83 16.81 30.15
C ALA A 1159 0.12 16.76 28.78
N CYS A 1160 0.33 17.79 27.94
CA CYS A 1160 -0.31 17.89 26.63
C CYS A 1160 -0.02 16.66 25.76
N HIS A 1161 -1.03 16.21 25.00
CA HIS A 1161 -0.93 15.16 23.98
C HIS A 1161 -0.37 13.81 24.47
N THR A 1162 -0.63 13.45 25.74
CA THR A 1162 -0.13 12.19 26.33
C THR A 1162 -0.77 10.93 25.77
N ALA A 1163 -1.86 11.07 25.00
CA ALA A 1163 -2.61 9.98 24.38
C ALA A 1163 -2.81 10.15 22.85
N ARG A 1164 -1.95 10.93 22.18
CA ARG A 1164 -2.05 11.19 20.72
C ARG A 1164 -1.20 10.20 19.91
N THR A 1165 -1.75 9.67 18.82
CA THR A 1165 -1.13 8.65 17.95
C THR A 1165 -1.05 9.14 16.50
N ASN A 1166 0.12 9.52 15.97
CA ASN A 1166 0.18 10.13 14.63
C ASN A 1166 0.62 9.16 13.52
N ARG A 1167 1.59 8.28 13.76
CA ARG A 1167 2.12 7.31 12.77
C ARG A 1167 1.96 5.90 13.33
N LEU A 1168 1.50 4.94 12.52
CA LEU A 1168 1.02 3.62 13.01
C LEU A 1168 -0.07 3.78 14.09
N PRO A 1169 -1.22 4.43 13.77
CA PRO A 1169 -2.27 4.69 14.78
C PRO A 1169 -2.75 3.42 15.48
N ASP A 1170 -2.67 2.28 14.80
CA ASP A 1170 -3.06 0.98 15.32
C ASP A 1170 -2.05 0.37 16.31
N GLU A 1171 -0.80 0.88 16.38
CA GLU A 1171 0.19 0.50 17.40
C GLU A 1171 0.01 1.23 18.74
N ALA A 1172 -0.81 2.29 18.76
CA ALA A 1172 -1.08 3.09 19.96
C ALA A 1172 0.19 3.58 20.69
N ILE A 1173 1.24 3.99 19.97
CA ILE A 1173 2.50 4.44 20.57
C ILE A 1173 2.35 5.90 21.06
N HIS A 1174 2.14 6.06 22.37
CA HIS A 1174 2.01 7.36 23.04
C HIS A 1174 2.46 7.27 24.51
N LEU A 1175 2.52 8.40 25.22
CA LEU A 1175 3.01 8.42 26.61
C LEU A 1175 2.16 7.52 27.53
N ALA A 1176 0.83 7.58 27.45
CA ALA A 1176 -0.01 6.75 28.31
C ALA A 1176 0.19 5.23 28.09
N SER A 1177 0.35 4.75 26.86
CA SER A 1177 0.64 3.34 26.58
C SER A 1177 2.05 2.95 27.01
N ALA A 1178 3.02 3.88 26.93
CA ALA A 1178 4.37 3.68 27.46
C ALA A 1178 4.38 3.38 28.97
N PHE A 1179 3.59 4.14 29.74
CA PHE A 1179 3.42 3.89 31.18
C PHE A 1179 2.69 2.57 31.45
N GLN A 1180 1.72 2.18 30.61
CA GLN A 1180 1.08 0.86 30.72
C GLN A 1180 2.08 -0.27 30.48
N VAL A 1181 2.87 -0.18 29.41
CA VAL A 1181 3.96 -1.14 29.13
C VAL A 1181 4.96 -1.18 30.28
N ALA A 1182 5.30 -0.03 30.86
CA ALA A 1182 6.23 0.05 31.98
C ALA A 1182 5.73 -0.66 33.26
N GLY A 1183 4.42 -0.79 33.42
CA GLY A 1183 3.78 -1.54 34.50
C GLY A 1183 2.58 -0.87 35.16
N PHE A 1184 2.19 0.35 34.77
CA PHE A 1184 1.04 1.03 35.37
C PHE A 1184 -0.30 0.48 34.83
N PRO A 1185 -1.12 -0.20 35.65
CA PRO A 1185 -2.38 -0.77 35.18
C PRO A 1185 -3.43 0.31 34.86
N GLN A 1186 -3.28 1.50 35.44
CA GLN A 1186 -4.17 2.64 35.23
C GLN A 1186 -3.37 3.90 34.89
N VAL A 1187 -3.80 4.59 33.85
CA VAL A 1187 -3.21 5.86 33.42
C VAL A 1187 -4.33 6.86 33.13
N ILE A 1188 -4.20 8.07 33.68
CA ILE A 1188 -5.05 9.20 33.31
C ILE A 1188 -4.20 10.18 32.54
N GLY A 1189 -4.68 10.58 31.36
CA GLY A 1189 -3.99 11.51 30.48
C GLY A 1189 -4.91 12.59 29.93
N ALA A 1190 -4.33 13.45 29.10
CA ALA A 1190 -5.03 14.47 28.34
C ALA A 1190 -4.81 14.28 26.83
N MET A 1191 -5.90 14.25 26.05
CA MET A 1191 -5.84 14.08 24.59
C MET A 1191 -5.22 15.31 23.88
N TRP A 1192 -5.41 16.51 24.44
CA TRP A 1192 -4.84 17.78 23.98
C TRP A 1192 -4.48 18.67 25.18
N GLU A 1193 -4.09 19.92 24.93
CA GLU A 1193 -3.70 20.85 25.98
C GLU A 1193 -4.82 21.09 27.00
N ALA A 1194 -4.51 20.82 28.27
CA ALA A 1194 -5.42 21.01 29.38
C ALA A 1194 -5.23 22.40 30.00
N ALA A 1195 -6.33 23.14 30.20
CA ALA A 1195 -6.25 24.45 30.82
C ALA A 1195 -5.76 24.37 32.28
N ASP A 1196 -4.69 25.11 32.62
CA ASP A 1196 -4.01 25.12 33.93
C ASP A 1196 -4.95 25.20 35.15
N LEU A 1197 -6.01 26.01 35.06
CA LEU A 1197 -6.96 26.19 36.18
C LEU A 1197 -7.91 25.00 36.33
N ALA A 1198 -8.19 24.28 35.25
CA ALA A 1198 -9.04 23.09 35.26
C ALA A 1198 -8.23 21.86 35.70
N SER A 1199 -6.99 21.71 35.23
CA SER A 1199 -6.10 20.61 35.62
C SER A 1199 -5.82 20.62 37.13
N GLY A 1200 -5.44 21.75 37.72
CA GLY A 1200 -5.17 21.84 39.16
C GLY A 1200 -6.40 21.50 40.04
N LYS A 1201 -7.61 21.88 39.61
CA LYS A 1201 -8.85 21.51 40.32
C LYS A 1201 -9.19 20.03 40.16
N LEU A 1202 -9.01 19.50 38.96
CA LEU A 1202 -9.22 18.09 38.66
C LEU A 1202 -8.29 17.23 39.53
N THR A 1203 -7.01 17.58 39.59
CA THR A 1203 -5.99 16.90 40.39
C THR A 1203 -6.36 16.83 41.87
N GLU A 1204 -6.72 17.97 42.48
CA GLU A 1204 -7.13 18.02 43.88
C GLU A 1204 -8.39 17.18 44.16
N GLN A 1205 -9.41 17.28 43.29
CA GLN A 1205 -10.64 16.51 43.44
C GLN A 1205 -10.43 15.01 43.22
N PHE A 1206 -9.56 14.65 42.27
CA PHE A 1206 -9.26 13.28 41.93
C PHE A 1206 -8.61 12.56 43.10
N TYR A 1207 -7.50 13.07 43.64
CA TYR A 1207 -6.83 12.44 44.78
C TYR A 1207 -7.70 12.37 46.02
N ARG A 1208 -8.59 13.35 46.25
CA ARG A 1208 -9.61 13.26 47.32
C ARG A 1208 -10.60 12.13 47.07
N ALA A 1209 -11.07 11.99 45.84
CA ALA A 1209 -12.06 10.98 45.49
C ALA A 1209 -11.48 9.57 45.61
N VAL A 1210 -10.22 9.34 45.23
CA VAL A 1210 -9.59 8.01 45.32
C VAL A 1210 -8.94 7.73 46.68
N ARG A 1211 -9.01 8.64 47.65
CA ARG A 1211 -8.48 8.41 48.99
C ARG A 1211 -9.31 7.36 49.75
N GLY A 1212 -8.64 6.30 50.22
CA GLY A 1212 -9.24 5.24 51.04
C GLY A 1212 -9.21 5.53 52.54
N TYR A 1213 -9.98 4.76 53.32
CA TYR A 1213 -9.89 4.77 54.78
C TYR A 1213 -8.54 4.18 55.24
N GLY A 1214 -7.77 4.89 56.06
CA GLY A 1214 -6.51 4.39 56.61
C GLY A 1214 -5.21 4.85 55.91
N SER A 1215 -5.25 5.90 55.08
CA SER A 1215 -4.11 6.61 54.44
C SER A 1215 -3.64 6.17 53.04
N GLY A 1216 -4.19 5.09 52.46
CA GLY A 1216 -3.91 4.66 51.08
C GLY A 1216 -4.84 5.24 50.01
N LEU A 1217 -4.55 4.98 48.73
CA LEU A 1217 -5.43 5.29 47.59
C LEU A 1217 -6.13 4.02 47.07
N ASP A 1218 -7.45 4.09 46.82
CA ASP A 1218 -8.22 3.07 46.11
C ASP A 1218 -8.24 3.38 44.61
N VAL A 1219 -7.11 3.06 43.96
CA VAL A 1219 -6.90 3.35 42.53
C VAL A 1219 -7.92 2.66 41.63
N ARG A 1220 -8.57 1.58 42.07
CA ARG A 1220 -9.66 0.89 41.33
C ARG A 1220 -10.85 1.79 41.01
N GLN A 1221 -10.99 2.92 41.72
CA GLN A 1221 -12.03 3.92 41.49
C GLN A 1221 -11.59 5.02 40.52
N ALA A 1222 -10.38 5.01 39.97
CA ALA A 1222 -9.84 6.13 39.19
C ALA A 1222 -10.75 6.53 38.02
N SER A 1223 -11.16 5.58 37.17
CA SER A 1223 -12.07 5.86 36.05
C SER A 1223 -13.39 6.48 36.49
N ARG A 1224 -14.03 5.93 37.52
CA ARG A 1224 -15.31 6.46 38.04
C ARG A 1224 -15.15 7.80 38.74
N ALA A 1225 -14.03 8.01 39.43
CA ALA A 1225 -13.68 9.29 40.03
C ALA A 1225 -13.48 10.36 38.95
N LEU A 1226 -12.72 10.04 37.90
CA LEU A 1226 -12.52 10.92 36.75
C LEU A 1226 -13.86 11.25 36.08
N HIS A 1227 -14.71 10.26 35.83
CA HIS A 1227 -16.04 10.45 35.25
C HIS A 1227 -16.88 11.47 36.03
N VAL A 1228 -16.99 11.31 37.36
CA VAL A 1228 -17.77 12.24 38.21
C VAL A 1228 -17.19 13.66 38.16
N ILE A 1229 -15.86 13.79 38.16
CA ILE A 1229 -15.18 15.09 38.09
C ILE A 1229 -15.42 15.76 36.75
N VAL A 1230 -15.25 15.02 35.64
CA VAL A 1230 -15.48 15.52 34.27
C VAL A 1230 -16.95 15.90 34.07
N HIS A 1231 -17.90 15.12 34.60
CA HIS A 1231 -19.33 15.47 34.59
C HIS A 1231 -19.62 16.80 35.32
N GLY A 1232 -18.98 17.03 36.48
CA GLY A 1232 -19.05 18.28 37.21
C GLY A 1232 -18.40 19.46 36.46
N LEU A 1233 -17.22 19.24 35.85
CA LEU A 1233 -16.53 20.23 35.03
C LEU A 1233 -17.35 20.61 33.80
N ARG A 1234 -17.98 19.65 33.12
CA ARG A 1234 -18.93 19.89 32.03
C ARG A 1234 -20.03 20.84 32.46
N THR A 1235 -20.64 20.60 33.61
CA THR A 1235 -21.74 21.44 34.12
C THR A 1235 -21.26 22.88 34.37
N ARG A 1236 -20.04 23.05 34.90
CA ARG A 1236 -19.46 24.36 35.21
C ARG A 1236 -18.98 25.11 33.96
N TYR A 1237 -18.40 24.40 33.00
CA TYR A 1237 -17.78 24.94 31.79
C TYR A 1237 -18.55 24.50 30.53
N ALA A 1238 -19.88 24.51 30.60
CA ALA A 1238 -20.76 23.99 29.54
C ALA A 1238 -20.62 24.69 28.18
N LYS A 1239 -20.01 25.90 28.14
CA LYS A 1239 -19.71 26.63 26.91
C LYS A 1239 -18.34 26.29 26.29
N SER A 1240 -17.51 25.51 26.98
CA SER A 1240 -16.10 25.32 26.61
C SER A 1240 -15.68 23.85 26.75
N PRO A 1241 -16.11 22.97 25.82
CA PRO A 1241 -15.73 21.55 25.84
C PRO A 1241 -14.23 21.30 25.80
N ALA A 1242 -13.47 22.18 25.14
CA ALA A 1242 -12.01 22.15 25.13
C ALA A 1242 -11.37 22.09 26.55
N VAL A 1243 -12.08 22.58 27.58
CA VAL A 1243 -11.59 22.65 28.97
C VAL A 1243 -11.83 21.36 29.76
N TRP A 1244 -12.93 20.64 29.48
CA TRP A 1244 -13.37 19.50 30.30
C TRP A 1244 -13.32 18.15 29.57
N ALA A 1245 -13.36 18.13 28.24
CA ALA A 1245 -13.30 16.92 27.43
C ALA A 1245 -11.89 16.31 27.17
N PRO A 1246 -10.73 16.96 27.46
CA PRO A 1246 -9.45 16.31 27.16
C PRO A 1246 -9.12 15.11 28.07
N TYR A 1247 -9.71 15.02 29.26
CA TYR A 1247 -9.27 14.06 30.28
C TYR A 1247 -9.82 12.66 30.04
N MET A 1248 -8.93 11.69 29.86
CA MET A 1248 -9.29 10.30 29.60
C MET A 1248 -8.61 9.35 30.58
N HIS A 1249 -9.24 8.20 30.80
CA HIS A 1249 -8.69 7.07 31.56
C HIS A 1249 -8.37 5.92 30.60
N THR A 1250 -7.17 5.34 30.72
CA THR A 1250 -6.73 4.14 29.99
C THR A 1250 -6.33 3.06 30.99
N GLY A 1251 -6.83 1.84 30.81
CA GLY A 1251 -6.56 0.72 31.72
C GLY A 1251 -7.82 0.07 32.31
N CYS A 1252 -7.67 -0.65 33.42
CA CYS A 1252 -8.73 -1.46 34.04
C CYS A 1252 -9.65 -0.68 34.99
#